data_AF-A0A2W7BFY6-F1
#
_entry.id   AF-A0A2W7BFY6-F1
#
_cell.length_a   1.000
_cell.length_b   1.000
_cell.length_c   1.000
_cell.angle_alpha   90.00
_cell.angle_beta   90.00
_cell.angle_gamma   90.00
#
_symmetry.space_group_name_H-M   'P 1'
#
loop_
_entity.id
_entity.type
_entity.pdbx_description
1 polymer ?
#
loop_
_entity_poly.entity_id
_entity_poly.type
_entity_poly.pdbx_seq_one_letter_code
_entity_poly.pdbx_strand_id
1 'polypeptide(L)'
;MSVKASGGSSVARPNLYQTLAVATISQAEQQDRFPGKGELDALSTYFSSGLKRLEIAETLARTSDIIVSRAANSIFTGGSPMAFLEKPAEAPVMTIAGVALTTEEGMKLGTVTYGDTKNTPSFLDGIRSIFTGTSDGGSAPVNFRPINIARYGPSNMAKSLRDLSWFLRYVTYAIVAGDPNIISVNVRGLREIIERACSGEATTVALQKMKAAGLSYFRNDAEAEAIVRQYFDVLITEFKAPTPSTQVRQRSSNDLQGLQLPQIYANAAEKRSKYAMKPGLSTTEKNDVIKAAYRQVFERDITRAYSLSISDLESKVKNGEISMKEFIRRLAKSPLYRKNFYQPYINSRALELAFRHILGRGPSSREEVQKYFSIVSAGGLPALVDALIDSREYADYFGEETVPYLRGLGQEAQECRNWGPQQDLFNYSAPFRKVPQFITTFAAYDRPLPDQHVYGSGNDPLEIQFGAIFPKETKNPSTRPAPFGKDTRRILINRGAGINNQLSNPAARGVAPGSLGPKVFKFDQTPSYTGSFAKGRDRGNTKGISVKYSESSTQAVIKATYLQVFGRAVYDGQRLKVDEIKLESGEITMREFIRRLAKSNLFRSLYWTSLYVTKSVEYIHRRLLGRPTYGRQEINAYFDICAKKGFYALIDAMLDSQEYSEAFGEDTVPYERYVTPAGLSLRGNRVGSIADKGSKVTQEETPRFMELAAAAQLRTEPDIQFRVNQGVSKKREQTKVFKLTNLSDKPNLKLVMGAAYRQVFERDVAPYIVQNEFSVLESRLGNGEINLKEFIEGLGTSNLYLKEFYTPYPNTKVIELGTKHFLGRAPLDQAEIRKYNQILATKGLKGFISEIVGSMEYGQAFGEDVVPYNRYLTLPAANFPNTQKLYNTLTKQNKDLVVPSFETVKARMDGSKMPMMGKAIADIAAQTRQQEESKAAFVALGRSSNNALIQPVDSTADTAPCKPARIYRMTPGMGWADTELLLNAIYVQIMNIEGELVPVQLRKADLDSNFHNGEIGVREFVRTLASSEIYCQRFYMPYPEAKVIEFLFRHLLGRAPVTQAEIHQYLELLVNQGLQATVTAMVDSTEYLRYFGEDVVPYKRSPSLPIGNYLGNVKADASLVK
;
A
#
# COMPACT_ATOMS: atom_id res chain seq x y z
N MET A 1 -24.98 -18.53 10.47
CA MET A 1 -24.26 -17.26 10.30
C MET A 1 -23.35 -17.03 11.51
N SER A 2 -22.03 -16.94 11.31
CA SER A 2 -21.10 -16.60 12.40
C SER A 2 -21.04 -15.08 12.57
N VAL A 3 -21.25 -14.55 13.77
CA VAL A 3 -21.04 -13.13 14.08
C VAL A 3 -19.53 -12.85 14.07
N LYS A 4 -19.07 -11.90 13.25
CA LYS A 4 -17.62 -11.63 13.03
C LYS A 4 -17.12 -10.35 13.70
N ALA A 5 -18.02 -9.48 14.11
CA ALA A 5 -17.71 -8.23 14.80
C ALA A 5 -18.74 -7.94 15.89
N SER A 6 -18.38 -7.09 16.84
CA SER A 6 -19.28 -6.59 17.86
C SER A 6 -19.08 -5.09 18.02
N GLY A 7 -20.18 -4.36 18.18
CA GLY A 7 -20.14 -2.96 18.59
C GLY A 7 -19.95 -2.76 20.10
N GLY A 8 -19.81 -3.84 20.86
CA GLY A 8 -19.80 -3.83 22.32
C GLY A 8 -21.18 -4.02 22.93
N SER A 9 -21.23 -4.59 24.14
CA SER A 9 -22.42 -4.68 24.97
C SER A 9 -22.28 -3.72 26.14
N SER A 10 -22.93 -2.57 26.04
CA SER A 10 -23.09 -1.65 27.16
C SER A 10 -24.10 -2.20 28.16
N VAL A 11 -23.88 -1.93 29.44
CA VAL A 11 -24.80 -2.34 30.52
C VAL A 11 -26.02 -1.43 30.48
N ALA A 12 -27.03 -1.82 29.70
CA ALA A 12 -28.32 -1.14 29.70
C ALA A 12 -29.24 -1.80 30.74
N ARG A 13 -29.69 -1.04 31.72
CA ARG A 13 -30.72 -1.47 32.66
C ARG A 13 -32.07 -0.96 32.16
N PRO A 14 -33.03 -1.84 31.78
CA PRO A 14 -34.35 -1.38 31.42
C PRO A 14 -35.03 -0.78 32.67
N ASN A 15 -35.73 0.34 32.49
CA ASN A 15 -36.53 0.91 33.56
C ASN A 15 -37.76 0.02 33.76
N LEU A 16 -37.92 -0.49 34.98
CA LEU A 16 -39.02 -1.37 35.34
C LEU A 16 -40.26 -0.57 35.76
N TYR A 17 -40.04 0.50 36.51
CA TYR A 17 -41.07 1.40 37.03
C TYR A 17 -40.45 2.73 37.47
N GLN A 18 -41.31 3.68 37.83
CA GLN A 18 -40.91 4.98 38.36
C GLN A 18 -41.35 5.09 39.82
N THR A 19 -40.56 5.79 40.63
CA THR A 19 -40.98 6.25 41.96
C THR A 19 -41.16 7.75 41.91
N LEU A 20 -41.98 8.30 42.81
CA LEU A 20 -42.22 9.74 42.85
C LEU A 20 -40.90 10.51 43.02
N ALA A 21 -40.03 10.05 43.93
CA ALA A 21 -38.75 10.69 44.18
C ALA A 21 -37.79 10.63 42.96
N VAL A 22 -37.71 9.49 42.28
CA VAL A 22 -36.84 9.37 41.10
C VAL A 22 -37.37 10.21 39.94
N ALA A 23 -38.69 10.24 39.73
CA ALA A 23 -39.31 11.01 38.65
C ALA A 23 -39.12 12.53 38.83
N THR A 24 -39.27 13.06 40.04
CA THR A 24 -39.07 14.50 40.30
C THR A 24 -37.60 14.91 40.16
N ILE A 25 -36.66 14.10 40.66
CA ILE A 25 -35.22 14.37 40.53
C ILE A 25 -34.78 14.26 39.06
N SER A 26 -35.24 13.23 38.35
CA SER A 26 -35.00 13.03 36.92
C SER A 26 -35.48 14.22 36.10
N GLN A 27 -36.66 14.80 36.42
CA GLN A 27 -37.17 15.96 35.71
C GLN A 27 -36.26 17.20 35.85
N ALA A 28 -35.68 17.43 37.03
CA ALA A 28 -34.72 18.51 37.24
C ALA A 28 -33.37 18.22 36.56
N GLU A 29 -32.91 16.97 36.60
CA GLU A 29 -31.67 16.50 35.97
C GLU A 29 -31.73 16.62 34.44
N GLN A 30 -32.81 16.18 33.81
CA GLN A 30 -33.06 16.35 32.37
C GLN A 30 -33.04 17.82 31.92
N GLN A 31 -33.16 18.77 32.85
CA GLN A 31 -33.19 20.20 32.63
C GLN A 31 -31.88 20.92 33.00
N ASP A 32 -30.86 20.18 33.46
CA ASP A 32 -29.60 20.70 34.01
C ASP A 32 -29.81 21.77 35.11
N ARG A 33 -30.92 21.70 35.83
CA ARG A 33 -31.27 22.65 36.90
C ARG A 33 -31.24 21.98 38.26
N PHE A 34 -31.12 22.82 39.29
CA PHE A 34 -31.40 22.37 40.65
C PHE A 34 -32.92 22.22 40.84
N PRO A 35 -33.38 21.26 41.67
CA PRO A 35 -34.79 21.12 42.01
C PRO A 35 -35.37 22.45 42.51
N GLY A 36 -36.52 22.83 41.96
CA GLY A 36 -37.21 24.06 42.36
C GLY A 36 -37.91 23.89 43.70
N LYS A 37 -38.38 24.99 44.30
CA LYS A 37 -39.10 24.95 45.59
C LYS A 37 -40.31 23.99 45.55
N GLY A 38 -41.13 24.06 44.51
CA GLY A 38 -42.30 23.17 44.38
C GLY A 38 -41.95 21.67 44.28
N GLU A 39 -40.83 21.31 43.66
CA GLU A 39 -40.37 19.91 43.58
C GLU A 39 -39.78 19.45 44.92
N LEU A 40 -39.06 20.32 45.61
CA LEU A 40 -38.57 20.08 46.96
C LEU A 40 -39.73 19.92 47.95
N ASP A 41 -40.79 20.72 47.81
CA ASP A 41 -42.00 20.62 48.62
C ASP A 41 -42.72 19.29 48.35
N ALA A 42 -42.78 18.83 47.08
CA ALA A 42 -43.32 17.53 46.72
C ALA A 42 -42.50 16.36 47.30
N LEU A 43 -41.17 16.45 47.25
CA LEU A 43 -40.27 15.47 47.88
C LEU A 43 -40.44 15.45 49.41
N SER A 44 -40.49 16.63 50.03
CA SER A 44 -40.70 16.78 51.47
C SER A 44 -42.02 16.13 51.90
N THR A 45 -43.10 16.40 51.16
CA THR A 45 -44.43 15.80 51.39
C THR A 45 -44.40 14.27 51.24
N TYR A 46 -43.67 13.76 50.24
CA TYR A 46 -43.53 12.32 50.05
C TYR A 46 -42.78 11.66 51.22
N PHE A 47 -41.63 12.20 51.62
CA PHE A 47 -40.82 11.63 52.70
C PHE A 47 -41.49 11.77 54.07
N SER A 48 -42.22 12.85 54.34
CA SER A 48 -43.01 12.99 55.59
C SER A 48 -44.13 11.94 55.68
N SER A 49 -44.75 11.57 54.55
CA SER A 49 -45.75 10.49 54.47
C SER A 49 -45.15 9.07 54.50
N GLY A 50 -43.83 8.92 54.59
CA GLY A 50 -43.13 7.64 54.43
C GLY A 50 -43.49 6.58 55.47
N LEU A 51 -43.51 6.95 56.77
CA LEU A 51 -43.87 6.03 57.85
C LEU A 51 -45.29 5.47 57.66
N LYS A 52 -46.23 6.34 57.29
CA LYS A 52 -47.61 5.95 57.01
C LYS A 52 -47.72 4.91 55.90
N ARG A 53 -46.99 5.09 54.82
CA ARG A 53 -46.95 4.15 53.69
C ARG A 53 -46.37 2.79 54.07
N LEU A 54 -45.37 2.77 54.96
CA LEU A 54 -44.78 1.55 55.50
C LEU A 54 -45.76 0.81 56.42
N GLU A 55 -46.45 1.50 57.31
CA GLU A 55 -47.51 0.91 58.16
C GLU A 55 -48.62 0.27 57.32
N ILE A 56 -49.07 0.95 56.27
CA ILE A 56 -50.06 0.42 55.31
C ILE A 56 -49.52 -0.84 54.62
N ALA A 57 -48.28 -0.81 54.14
CA ALA A 57 -47.68 -1.95 53.46
C ALA A 57 -47.50 -3.15 54.40
N GLU A 58 -47.07 -2.91 55.65
CA GLU A 58 -46.89 -3.94 56.67
C GLU A 58 -48.23 -4.61 57.04
N THR A 59 -49.27 -3.81 57.27
CA THR A 59 -50.59 -4.32 57.60
C THR A 59 -51.21 -5.14 56.45
N LEU A 60 -51.09 -4.67 55.20
CA LEU A 60 -51.53 -5.43 54.02
C LEU A 60 -50.70 -6.70 53.78
N ALA A 61 -49.39 -6.67 54.04
CA ALA A 61 -48.51 -7.82 53.92
C ALA A 61 -48.85 -8.90 54.97
N ARG A 62 -49.02 -8.49 56.23
CA ARG A 62 -49.39 -9.38 57.35
C ARG A 62 -50.75 -10.04 57.16
N THR A 63 -51.70 -9.33 56.54
CA THR A 63 -53.07 -9.81 56.30
C THR A 63 -53.29 -10.39 54.91
N SER A 64 -52.22 -10.59 54.12
CA SER A 64 -52.29 -10.98 52.72
C SER A 64 -53.03 -12.30 52.47
N ASP A 65 -52.76 -13.35 53.25
CA ASP A 65 -53.43 -14.65 53.15
C ASP A 65 -54.96 -14.52 53.37
N ILE A 66 -55.38 -13.63 54.27
CA ILE A 66 -56.80 -13.39 54.58
C ILE A 66 -57.46 -12.59 53.44
N ILE A 67 -56.77 -11.59 52.90
CA ILE A 67 -57.28 -10.79 51.78
C ILE A 67 -57.44 -11.67 50.52
N VAL A 68 -56.43 -12.47 50.20
CA VAL A 68 -56.45 -13.37 49.04
C VAL A 68 -57.49 -14.49 49.23
N SER A 69 -57.62 -15.08 50.42
CA SER A 69 -58.64 -16.10 50.69
C SER A 69 -60.07 -15.57 50.56
N ARG A 70 -60.37 -14.38 51.10
CA ARG A 70 -61.68 -13.73 50.93
C ARG A 70 -62.03 -13.47 49.47
N ALA A 71 -61.05 -13.05 48.66
CA ALA A 71 -61.24 -12.85 47.23
C ALA A 71 -61.41 -14.18 46.48
N ALA A 72 -60.56 -15.18 46.75
CA ALA A 72 -60.61 -16.48 46.09
C ALA A 72 -61.94 -17.22 46.36
N ASN A 73 -62.44 -17.20 47.60
CA ASN A 73 -63.70 -17.82 47.98
C ASN A 73 -64.92 -17.19 47.28
N SER A 74 -64.80 -15.95 46.79
CA SER A 74 -65.89 -15.28 46.06
C SER A 74 -65.97 -15.68 44.58
N ILE A 75 -64.88 -16.22 44.02
CA ILE A 75 -64.78 -16.57 42.60
C ILE A 75 -64.64 -18.07 42.32
N PHE A 76 -64.23 -18.86 43.30
CA PHE A 76 -64.06 -20.32 43.18
C PHE A 76 -65.10 -21.09 44.00
N THR A 77 -65.54 -22.23 43.46
CA THR A 77 -66.49 -23.15 44.12
C THR A 77 -66.00 -24.59 44.04
N GLY A 78 -66.39 -25.44 45.00
CA GLY A 78 -66.12 -26.88 44.96
C GLY A 78 -64.79 -27.33 45.60
N GLY A 79 -64.28 -26.62 46.62
CA GLY A 79 -63.06 -26.96 47.35
C GLY A 79 -62.44 -25.75 48.06
N SER A 80 -61.34 -25.95 48.82
CA SER A 80 -60.58 -24.85 49.45
C SER A 80 -59.55 -24.30 48.45
N PRO A 81 -59.68 -23.06 47.96
CA PRO A 81 -58.72 -22.49 47.01
C PRO A 81 -57.31 -22.39 47.62
N MET A 82 -57.21 -22.02 48.89
CA MET A 82 -55.91 -21.74 49.56
C MET A 82 -54.93 -22.92 49.57
N ALA A 83 -55.40 -24.16 49.36
CA ALA A 83 -54.53 -25.32 49.22
C ALA A 83 -53.57 -25.22 48.01
N PHE A 84 -53.86 -24.36 47.03
CA PHE A 84 -53.06 -24.18 45.81
C PHE A 84 -52.17 -22.92 45.84
N LEU A 85 -52.10 -22.19 46.96
CA LEU A 85 -51.26 -21.00 47.07
C LEU A 85 -49.79 -21.43 47.28
N GLU A 86 -48.96 -21.24 46.27
CA GLU A 86 -47.51 -21.42 46.38
C GLU A 86 -46.90 -20.27 47.20
N LYS A 87 -46.44 -20.56 48.41
CA LYS A 87 -45.68 -19.60 49.21
C LYS A 87 -44.26 -19.47 48.64
N PRO A 88 -43.71 -18.25 48.53
CA PRO A 88 -42.30 -18.09 48.19
C PRO A 88 -41.44 -18.77 49.27
N ALA A 89 -40.38 -19.47 48.86
CA ALA A 89 -39.41 -20.02 49.81
C ALA A 89 -38.81 -18.87 50.63
N GLU A 90 -39.14 -18.79 51.92
CA GLU A 90 -38.54 -17.84 52.83
C GLU A 90 -37.03 -18.13 52.94
N ALA A 91 -36.21 -17.08 52.92
CA ALA A 91 -34.80 -17.23 53.22
C ALA A 91 -34.65 -17.82 54.64
N PRO A 92 -33.75 -18.79 54.88
CA PRO A 92 -33.65 -19.44 56.18
C PRO A 92 -33.29 -18.40 57.25
N VAL A 93 -34.23 -18.16 58.16
CA VAL A 93 -33.96 -17.40 59.38
C VAL A 93 -33.15 -18.32 60.29
N MET A 94 -31.86 -18.03 60.43
CA MET A 94 -30.99 -18.71 61.38
C MET A 94 -31.45 -18.36 62.80
N THR A 95 -31.89 -19.35 63.56
CA THR A 95 -32.02 -19.21 65.02
C THR A 95 -30.62 -19.20 65.66
N ILE A 96 -30.49 -18.57 66.82
CA ILE A 96 -29.25 -18.47 67.61
C ILE A 96 -28.65 -19.86 67.98
N ALA A 97 -29.37 -20.96 67.73
CA ALA A 97 -28.94 -22.34 67.98
C ALA A 97 -28.76 -23.21 66.72
N GLY A 98 -28.82 -22.65 65.50
CA GLY A 98 -28.34 -23.35 64.29
C GLY A 98 -29.15 -24.57 63.82
N VAL A 99 -30.43 -24.71 64.19
CA VAL A 99 -31.32 -25.75 63.64
C VAL A 99 -32.41 -25.10 62.78
N ALA A 100 -32.51 -25.57 61.53
CA ALA A 100 -33.55 -25.19 60.59
C ALA A 100 -34.84 -25.99 60.87
N LEU A 101 -35.93 -25.30 61.16
CA LEU A 101 -37.25 -25.91 61.36
C LEU A 101 -38.07 -25.69 60.08
N THR A 102 -38.33 -26.77 59.33
CA THR A 102 -39.11 -26.74 58.09
C THR A 102 -40.60 -26.80 58.39
N THR A 103 -41.34 -25.80 57.89
CA THR A 103 -42.81 -25.64 57.97
C THR A 103 -43.60 -26.71 57.20
N GLU A 104 -42.93 -27.69 56.58
CA GLU A 104 -43.54 -28.77 55.80
C GLU A 104 -44.17 -29.89 56.65
N GLU A 105 -43.74 -30.07 57.90
CA GLU A 105 -44.26 -31.15 58.76
C GLU A 105 -45.62 -30.83 59.42
N GLY A 106 -46.03 -29.56 59.43
CA GLY A 106 -47.35 -29.14 59.95
C GLY A 106 -48.50 -29.27 58.96
N MET A 107 -48.23 -29.45 57.66
CA MET A 107 -49.26 -29.48 56.60
C MET A 107 -49.75 -30.89 56.23
N LYS A 108 -49.28 -31.94 56.91
CA LYS A 108 -49.71 -33.33 56.67
C LYS A 108 -50.97 -33.77 57.43
N LEU A 109 -51.58 -32.91 58.26
CA LEU A 109 -52.85 -33.19 58.93
C LEU A 109 -53.88 -32.09 58.62
N GLY A 110 -54.80 -32.41 57.70
CA GLY A 110 -55.78 -31.50 57.11
C GLY A 110 -56.91 -31.04 58.03
N THR A 111 -56.60 -30.33 59.11
CA THR A 111 -57.58 -29.65 59.97
C THR A 111 -56.99 -28.40 60.63
N VAL A 112 -56.74 -27.34 59.85
CA VAL A 112 -56.43 -26.02 60.44
C VAL A 112 -57.19 -24.92 59.70
N THR A 113 -58.33 -24.53 60.27
CA THR A 113 -58.95 -23.22 60.05
C THR A 113 -58.13 -22.17 60.80
N TYR A 114 -57.48 -21.26 60.06
CA TYR A 114 -56.79 -20.11 60.67
C TYR A 114 -57.81 -19.13 61.26
N GLY A 115 -57.94 -19.14 62.58
CA GLY A 115 -58.63 -18.12 63.37
C GLY A 115 -57.67 -17.52 64.38
N ASP A 116 -57.45 -16.21 64.30
CA ASP A 116 -56.65 -15.48 65.28
C ASP A 116 -57.50 -15.26 66.55
N THR A 117 -57.05 -15.80 67.66
CA THR A 117 -57.69 -15.71 68.97
C THR A 117 -57.41 -14.35 69.60
N LYS A 118 -58.29 -13.38 69.38
CA LYS A 118 -58.69 -12.34 70.34
C LYS A 118 -59.87 -11.55 69.76
N ASN A 119 -60.88 -11.34 70.60
CA ASN A 119 -62.28 -11.01 70.30
C ASN A 119 -63.07 -12.14 69.63
N THR A 120 -63.79 -12.90 70.47
CA THR A 120 -64.95 -13.71 70.11
C THR A 120 -65.85 -13.00 69.09
N PRO A 121 -66.05 -13.57 67.88
CA PRO A 121 -67.16 -13.21 67.02
C PRO A 121 -68.23 -14.31 67.11
N SER A 122 -69.42 -13.89 67.54
CA SER A 122 -70.64 -14.69 67.56
C SER A 122 -70.93 -15.33 66.20
N PHE A 123 -71.39 -16.58 66.25
CA PHE A 123 -71.91 -17.44 65.18
C PHE A 123 -72.97 -16.80 64.24
N LEU A 124 -73.45 -15.58 64.54
CA LEU A 124 -74.50 -14.89 63.80
C LEU A 124 -74.01 -13.95 62.67
N ASP A 125 -72.72 -13.60 62.59
CA ASP A 125 -72.22 -12.71 61.51
C ASP A 125 -71.99 -13.42 60.16
N GLY A 126 -71.86 -14.75 60.17
CA GLY A 126 -71.76 -15.56 58.93
C GLY A 126 -73.03 -15.50 58.07
N ILE A 127 -74.19 -15.36 58.71
CA ILE A 127 -75.51 -15.32 58.05
C ILE A 127 -75.85 -13.89 57.56
N ARG A 128 -75.28 -12.84 58.18
CA ARG A 128 -75.45 -11.45 57.69
C ARG A 128 -74.68 -11.18 56.39
N SER A 129 -73.52 -11.81 56.18
CA SER A 129 -72.72 -11.58 54.96
C SER A 129 -73.37 -12.01 53.64
N ILE A 130 -74.42 -12.84 53.71
CA ILE A 130 -75.21 -13.31 52.56
C ILE A 130 -76.46 -12.43 52.33
N PHE A 131 -76.97 -11.75 53.36
CA PHE A 131 -78.25 -11.03 53.31
C PHE A 131 -78.19 -9.50 53.50
N THR A 132 -77.08 -8.94 54.01
CA THR A 132 -76.88 -7.48 53.99
C THR A 132 -75.94 -7.10 52.86
N GLY A 133 -76.53 -6.60 51.77
CA GLY A 133 -75.80 -5.79 50.81
C GLY A 133 -75.25 -4.56 51.51
N THR A 134 -73.99 -4.61 51.94
CA THR A 134 -73.25 -3.39 52.26
C THR A 134 -72.90 -2.72 50.93
N SER A 135 -73.38 -1.48 50.78
CA SER A 135 -73.37 -0.63 49.60
C SER A 135 -71.99 -0.20 49.07
N ASP A 136 -70.90 -0.88 49.43
CA ASP A 136 -69.53 -0.41 49.15
C ASP A 136 -68.60 -1.46 48.50
N GLY A 137 -69.17 -2.57 48.01
CA GLY A 137 -68.48 -3.52 47.14
C GLY A 137 -69.32 -3.74 45.89
N GLY A 138 -68.89 -3.15 44.77
CA GLY A 138 -69.65 -3.11 43.51
C GLY A 138 -70.41 -4.40 43.17
N SER A 139 -71.61 -4.24 42.62
CA SER A 139 -72.45 -5.35 42.18
C SER A 139 -71.69 -6.27 41.23
N ALA A 140 -71.83 -7.59 41.41
CA ALA A 140 -71.24 -8.57 40.52
C ALA A 140 -71.74 -8.29 39.08
N PRO A 141 -70.84 -8.28 38.07
CA PRO A 141 -71.23 -8.01 36.70
C PRO A 141 -72.22 -9.08 36.21
N VAL A 142 -73.19 -8.67 35.37
CA VAL A 142 -74.37 -9.47 34.96
C VAL A 142 -74.00 -10.84 34.35
N ASN A 143 -72.78 -10.99 33.82
CA ASN A 143 -72.27 -12.22 33.19
C ASN A 143 -71.29 -13.04 34.06
N PHE A 144 -71.18 -12.76 35.36
CA PHE A 144 -70.26 -13.49 36.25
C PHE A 144 -70.74 -14.93 36.53
N ARG A 145 -69.83 -15.91 36.40
CA ARG A 145 -70.03 -17.30 36.84
C ARG A 145 -68.84 -17.74 37.69
N PRO A 146 -69.07 -18.35 38.88
CA PRO A 146 -67.99 -18.86 39.69
C PRO A 146 -67.29 -20.04 39.01
N ILE A 147 -65.97 -20.11 39.17
CA ILE A 147 -65.11 -21.13 38.57
C ILE A 147 -65.12 -22.37 39.47
N ASN A 148 -65.39 -23.54 38.89
CA ASN A 148 -65.35 -24.80 39.64
C ASN A 148 -63.92 -25.35 39.68
N ILE A 149 -63.39 -25.59 40.88
CA ILE A 149 -61.99 -26.00 41.10
C ILE A 149 -61.67 -27.34 40.40
N ALA A 150 -62.58 -28.32 40.45
CA ALA A 150 -62.37 -29.63 39.85
C ALA A 150 -62.25 -29.58 38.32
N ARG A 151 -62.98 -28.65 37.68
CA ARG A 151 -62.91 -28.44 36.21
C ARG A 151 -61.75 -27.56 35.80
N TYR A 152 -61.29 -26.66 36.67
CA TYR A 152 -60.24 -25.69 36.37
C TYR A 152 -58.84 -26.31 36.41
N GLY A 153 -58.64 -27.30 37.29
CA GLY A 153 -57.40 -28.06 37.42
C GLY A 153 -56.34 -27.35 38.30
N PRO A 154 -55.42 -28.11 38.90
CA PRO A 154 -54.50 -27.62 39.94
C PRO A 154 -53.51 -26.56 39.43
N SER A 155 -52.98 -26.72 38.21
CA SER A 155 -52.01 -25.77 37.63
C SER A 155 -52.62 -24.38 37.37
N ASN A 156 -53.85 -24.34 36.84
CA ASN A 156 -54.53 -23.07 36.59
C ASN A 156 -54.97 -22.42 37.90
N MET A 157 -55.38 -23.23 38.88
CA MET A 157 -55.71 -22.78 40.23
C MET A 157 -54.51 -22.13 40.93
N ALA A 158 -53.32 -22.76 40.86
CA ALA A 158 -52.08 -22.19 41.38
C ALA A 158 -51.73 -20.85 40.71
N LYS A 159 -51.84 -20.75 39.37
CA LYS A 159 -51.64 -19.49 38.63
C LYS A 159 -52.60 -18.39 39.11
N SER A 160 -53.89 -18.69 39.25
CA SER A 160 -54.88 -17.71 39.68
C SER A 160 -54.60 -17.18 41.08
N LEU A 161 -54.19 -18.03 42.03
CA LEU A 161 -53.85 -17.56 43.38
C LEU A 161 -52.54 -16.81 43.43
N ARG A 162 -51.54 -17.25 42.66
CA ARG A 162 -50.30 -16.51 42.46
C ARG A 162 -50.58 -15.10 41.92
N ASP A 163 -51.47 -14.97 40.94
CA ASP A 163 -51.80 -13.68 40.34
C ASP A 163 -52.55 -12.77 41.33
N LEU A 164 -53.48 -13.30 42.14
CA LEU A 164 -54.10 -12.54 43.25
C LEU A 164 -53.07 -12.06 44.28
N SER A 165 -52.12 -12.92 44.63
CA SER A 165 -50.96 -12.58 45.47
C SER A 165 -50.11 -11.48 44.84
N TRP A 166 -49.82 -11.56 43.54
CA TRP A 166 -49.04 -10.56 42.81
C TRP A 166 -49.74 -9.22 42.74
N PHE A 167 -51.05 -9.18 42.52
CA PHE A 167 -51.81 -7.94 42.54
C PHE A 167 -51.68 -7.22 43.89
N LEU A 168 -51.83 -7.95 45.00
CA LEU A 168 -51.66 -7.36 46.33
C LEU A 168 -50.21 -6.87 46.56
N ARG A 169 -49.22 -7.65 46.13
CA ARG A 169 -47.80 -7.24 46.21
C ARG A 169 -47.53 -5.97 45.41
N TYR A 170 -48.00 -5.88 44.17
CA TYR A 170 -47.83 -4.67 43.35
C TYR A 170 -48.54 -3.46 43.95
N VAL A 171 -49.71 -3.63 44.58
CA VAL A 171 -50.35 -2.56 45.35
C VAL A 171 -49.46 -2.10 46.50
N THR A 172 -48.93 -3.02 47.32
CA THR A 172 -48.03 -2.66 48.41
C THR A 172 -46.76 -1.96 47.92
N TYR A 173 -46.16 -2.43 46.82
CA TYR A 173 -44.97 -1.81 46.23
C TYR A 173 -45.27 -0.42 45.66
N ALA A 174 -46.42 -0.23 45.01
CA ALA A 174 -46.83 1.07 44.48
C ALA A 174 -47.10 2.10 45.60
N ILE A 175 -47.73 1.67 46.70
CA ILE A 175 -47.95 2.52 47.88
C ILE A 175 -46.61 2.99 48.46
N VAL A 176 -45.64 2.08 48.62
CA VAL A 176 -44.29 2.40 49.12
C VAL A 176 -43.53 3.27 48.12
N ALA A 177 -43.66 3.04 46.81
CA ALA A 177 -42.97 3.79 45.77
C ALA A 177 -43.52 5.22 45.54
N GLY A 178 -44.75 5.49 45.99
CA GLY A 178 -45.40 6.80 45.84
C GLY A 178 -46.04 7.06 44.48
N ASP A 179 -45.94 6.13 43.54
CA ASP A 179 -46.44 6.26 42.17
C ASP A 179 -47.08 4.92 41.71
N PRO A 180 -48.28 4.93 41.10
CA PRO A 180 -48.93 3.72 40.60
C PRO A 180 -48.30 3.14 39.32
N ASN A 181 -47.16 3.65 38.83
CA ASN A 181 -46.54 3.20 37.58
C ASN A 181 -46.28 1.67 37.53
N ILE A 182 -45.94 1.04 38.66
CA ILE A 182 -45.78 -0.42 38.74
C ILE A 182 -47.06 -1.15 38.33
N ILE A 183 -48.22 -0.62 38.74
CA ILE A 183 -49.53 -1.18 38.44
C ILE A 183 -49.88 -0.90 36.98
N SER A 184 -49.77 0.35 36.53
CA SER A 184 -50.19 0.75 35.19
C SER A 184 -49.38 0.04 34.09
N VAL A 185 -48.09 -0.23 34.29
CA VAL A 185 -47.26 -0.93 33.29
C VAL A 185 -47.56 -2.44 33.25
N ASN A 186 -47.72 -3.08 34.41
CA ASN A 186 -47.80 -4.55 34.48
C ASN A 186 -49.22 -5.09 34.35
N VAL A 187 -50.23 -4.28 34.65
CA VAL A 187 -51.64 -4.71 34.66
C VAL A 187 -52.36 -4.31 33.37
N ARG A 188 -51.91 -3.25 32.70
CA ARG A 188 -52.50 -2.81 31.43
C ARG A 188 -52.35 -3.90 30.37
N GLY A 189 -53.46 -4.26 29.73
CA GLY A 189 -53.52 -5.29 28.68
C GLY A 189 -53.40 -6.72 29.19
N LEU A 190 -53.21 -6.92 30.50
CA LEU A 190 -53.17 -8.24 31.12
C LEU A 190 -54.52 -8.98 30.98
N ARG A 191 -55.63 -8.23 30.98
CA ARG A 191 -56.98 -8.78 30.82
C ARG A 191 -57.12 -9.65 29.56
N GLU A 192 -56.73 -9.13 28.40
CA GLU A 192 -56.82 -9.86 27.13
C GLU A 192 -55.90 -11.09 27.07
N ILE A 193 -54.77 -11.04 27.80
CA ILE A 193 -53.84 -12.18 27.93
C ILE A 193 -54.46 -13.27 28.80
N ILE A 194 -55.07 -12.89 29.93
CA ILE A 194 -55.69 -13.81 30.90
C ILE A 194 -57.01 -14.36 30.37
N GLU A 195 -57.78 -13.61 29.58
CA GLU A 195 -59.06 -14.03 29.00
C GLU A 195 -58.99 -15.31 28.15
N ARG A 196 -57.79 -15.67 27.66
CA ARG A 196 -57.53 -16.95 26.99
C ARG A 196 -57.60 -18.17 27.92
N ALA A 197 -57.39 -17.97 29.21
CA ALA A 197 -57.26 -19.05 30.21
C ALA A 197 -58.25 -18.93 31.39
N CYS A 198 -58.69 -17.72 31.74
CA CYS A 198 -59.61 -17.44 32.85
C CYS A 198 -60.57 -16.32 32.48
N SER A 199 -61.73 -16.25 33.13
CA SER A 199 -62.69 -15.15 32.91
C SER A 199 -62.18 -13.82 33.46
N GLY A 200 -62.05 -12.80 32.60
CA GLY A 200 -61.68 -11.44 33.01
C GLY A 200 -62.68 -10.80 33.99
N GLU A 201 -63.96 -11.18 33.91
CA GLU A 201 -64.99 -10.74 34.86
C GLU A 201 -64.77 -11.34 36.25
N ALA A 202 -64.32 -12.60 36.34
CA ALA A 202 -63.98 -13.22 37.62
C ALA A 202 -62.79 -12.50 38.29
N THR A 203 -61.76 -12.16 37.52
CA THR A 203 -60.62 -11.38 38.05
C THR A 203 -61.07 -10.00 38.53
N THR A 204 -61.98 -9.33 37.81
CA THR A 204 -62.51 -8.02 38.22
C THR A 204 -63.24 -8.09 39.57
N VAL A 205 -64.10 -9.10 39.75
CA VAL A 205 -64.79 -9.34 41.03
C VAL A 205 -63.79 -9.64 42.14
N ALA A 206 -62.78 -10.47 41.87
CA ALA A 206 -61.74 -10.77 42.86
C ALA A 206 -60.99 -9.51 43.30
N LEU A 207 -60.60 -8.64 42.37
CA LEU A 207 -59.93 -7.36 42.68
C LEU A 207 -60.82 -6.42 43.50
N GLN A 208 -62.12 -6.33 43.20
CA GLN A 208 -63.07 -5.55 44.00
C GLN A 208 -63.22 -6.09 45.42
N LYS A 209 -63.24 -7.42 45.58
CA LYS A 209 -63.27 -8.07 46.90
C LYS A 209 -61.96 -7.90 47.68
N MET A 210 -60.81 -7.94 47.00
CA MET A 210 -59.52 -7.59 47.60
C MET A 210 -59.50 -6.14 48.07
N LYS A 211 -60.02 -5.19 47.28
CA LYS A 211 -60.16 -3.79 47.67
C LYS A 211 -61.01 -3.66 48.94
N ALA A 212 -62.22 -4.24 48.95
CA ALA A 212 -63.11 -4.18 50.11
C ALA A 212 -62.49 -4.83 51.37
N ALA A 213 -61.80 -5.97 51.21
CA ALA A 213 -61.11 -6.63 52.30
C ALA A 213 -59.93 -5.80 52.83
N GLY A 214 -59.12 -5.21 51.94
CA GLY A 214 -58.00 -4.33 52.30
C GLY A 214 -58.47 -3.08 53.05
N LEU A 215 -59.51 -2.40 52.56
CA LEU A 215 -60.07 -1.21 53.21
C LEU A 215 -60.65 -1.49 54.61
N SER A 216 -61.15 -2.71 54.86
CA SER A 216 -61.73 -3.07 56.16
C SER A 216 -60.73 -2.96 57.33
N TYR A 217 -59.43 -3.05 57.06
CA TYR A 217 -58.38 -2.93 58.07
C TYR A 217 -58.01 -1.49 58.43
N PHE A 218 -58.48 -0.49 57.66
CA PHE A 218 -58.11 0.93 57.83
C PHE A 218 -59.29 1.84 58.18
N ARG A 219 -60.43 1.29 58.59
CA ARG A 219 -61.65 2.07 58.93
C ARG A 219 -61.45 3.15 60.01
N ASN A 220 -60.44 2.98 60.86
CA ASN A 220 -60.12 3.91 61.94
C ASN A 220 -59.12 5.00 61.51
N ASP A 221 -58.66 4.96 60.26
CA ASP A 221 -57.56 5.77 59.73
C ASP A 221 -57.87 6.26 58.32
N ALA A 222 -58.53 7.43 58.25
CA ALA A 222 -59.05 7.98 57.01
C ALA A 222 -57.96 8.25 55.96
N GLU A 223 -56.75 8.64 56.38
CA GLU A 223 -55.63 8.90 55.48
C GLU A 223 -55.11 7.61 54.84
N ALA A 224 -54.90 6.56 55.65
CA ALA A 224 -54.48 5.26 55.13
C ALA A 224 -55.54 4.66 54.20
N GLU A 225 -56.81 4.74 54.59
CA GLU A 225 -57.93 4.26 53.79
C GLU A 225 -57.99 4.97 52.43
N ALA A 226 -57.78 6.29 52.39
CA ALA A 226 -57.74 7.06 51.15
C ALA A 226 -56.61 6.63 50.22
N ILE A 227 -55.39 6.44 50.75
CA ILE A 227 -54.24 5.96 49.99
C ILE A 227 -54.54 4.57 49.40
N VAL A 228 -54.95 3.62 50.23
CA VAL A 228 -55.24 2.25 49.80
C VAL A 228 -56.33 2.23 48.72
N ARG A 229 -57.41 2.99 48.93
CA ARG A 229 -58.51 3.15 47.96
C ARG A 229 -57.98 3.62 46.61
N GLN A 230 -57.16 4.67 46.59
CA GLN A 230 -56.59 5.23 45.36
C GLN A 230 -55.80 4.18 44.56
N TYR A 231 -54.90 3.43 45.18
CA TYR A 231 -54.08 2.44 44.46
C TYR A 231 -54.88 1.22 43.97
N PHE A 232 -55.86 0.74 44.75
CA PHE A 232 -56.77 -0.32 44.30
C PHE A 232 -57.69 0.14 43.17
N ASP A 233 -58.12 1.40 43.18
CA ASP A 233 -58.91 1.96 42.09
C ASP A 233 -58.09 2.01 40.79
N VAL A 234 -56.83 2.47 40.85
CA VAL A 234 -55.93 2.43 39.68
C VAL A 234 -55.72 0.99 39.18
N LEU A 235 -55.56 0.02 40.08
CA LEU A 235 -55.43 -1.39 39.70
C LEU A 235 -56.65 -1.90 38.91
N ILE A 236 -57.85 -1.61 39.39
CA ILE A 236 -59.09 -2.06 38.76
C ILE A 236 -59.33 -1.33 37.43
N THR A 237 -59.05 -0.02 37.37
CA THR A 237 -59.22 0.75 36.12
C THR A 237 -58.24 0.29 35.05
N GLU A 238 -56.96 0.09 35.37
CA GLU A 238 -55.95 -0.35 34.41
C GLU A 238 -56.17 -1.80 33.94
N PHE A 239 -56.69 -2.68 34.79
CA PHE A 239 -57.07 -4.04 34.40
C PHE A 239 -58.26 -4.05 33.42
N LYS A 240 -59.26 -3.18 33.65
CA LYS A 240 -60.43 -3.10 32.76
C LYS A 240 -60.10 -2.47 31.41
N ALA A 241 -59.06 -1.65 31.36
CA ALA A 241 -58.73 -0.88 30.18
C ALA A 241 -58.11 -1.75 29.07
N PRO A 242 -58.39 -1.44 27.78
CA PRO A 242 -57.91 -2.24 26.66
C PRO A 242 -56.39 -2.18 26.50
N THR A 243 -55.82 -3.22 25.88
CA THR A 243 -54.38 -3.26 25.56
C THR A 243 -54.04 -2.10 24.63
N PRO A 244 -53.02 -1.29 24.96
CA PRO A 244 -52.60 -0.18 24.10
C PRO A 244 -51.98 -0.72 22.81
N SER A 245 -52.21 -0.03 21.69
CA SER A 245 -51.61 -0.37 20.41
C SER A 245 -50.08 -0.30 20.46
N THR A 246 -49.40 -1.24 19.82
CA THR A 246 -47.93 -1.23 19.72
C THR A 246 -47.45 -0.03 18.91
N GLN A 247 -46.38 0.63 19.36
CA GLN A 247 -45.71 1.66 18.60
C GLN A 247 -44.95 1.01 17.45
N VAL A 248 -45.33 1.34 16.22
CA VAL A 248 -44.66 0.85 15.01
C VAL A 248 -43.67 1.91 14.52
N ARG A 249 -42.43 1.50 14.28
CA ARG A 249 -41.37 2.31 13.70
C ARG A 249 -41.21 1.93 12.23
N GLN A 250 -41.91 2.65 11.36
CA GLN A 250 -41.76 2.51 9.91
C GLN A 250 -40.53 3.28 9.43
N ARG A 251 -39.93 2.84 8.32
CA ARG A 251 -38.72 3.46 7.74
C ARG A 251 -38.99 3.83 6.29
N SER A 252 -38.39 4.94 5.86
CA SER A 252 -38.60 5.51 4.52
C SER A 252 -37.69 4.90 3.45
N SER A 253 -36.65 4.15 3.83
CA SER A 253 -35.72 3.51 2.91
C SER A 253 -35.57 2.00 3.18
N ASN A 254 -35.26 1.25 2.13
CA ASN A 254 -35.27 -0.22 2.14
C ASN A 254 -34.10 -0.85 2.92
N ASP A 255 -33.01 -0.11 3.10
CA ASP A 255 -31.82 -0.53 3.86
C ASP A 255 -32.01 -0.47 5.39
N LEU A 256 -33.08 0.21 5.82
CA LEU A 256 -33.47 0.39 7.21
C LEU A 256 -34.56 -0.62 7.57
N GLN A 257 -34.39 -1.32 8.69
CA GLN A 257 -35.40 -2.27 9.16
C GLN A 257 -36.53 -1.57 9.95
N GLY A 258 -37.77 -1.96 9.68
CA GLY A 258 -38.91 -1.59 10.52
C GLY A 258 -38.93 -2.38 11.83
N LEU A 259 -39.39 -1.75 12.92
CA LEU A 259 -39.45 -2.35 14.25
C LEU A 259 -40.76 -1.99 14.96
N GLN A 260 -41.08 -2.70 16.04
CA GLN A 260 -42.24 -2.40 16.87
C GLN A 260 -41.90 -2.50 18.37
N LEU A 261 -42.58 -1.70 19.19
CA LEU A 261 -42.42 -1.67 20.64
C LEU A 261 -43.80 -1.72 21.31
N PRO A 262 -44.04 -2.61 22.29
CA PRO A 262 -45.23 -2.53 23.13
C PRO A 262 -45.28 -1.20 23.87
N GLN A 263 -46.40 -0.49 23.79
CA GLN A 263 -46.56 0.83 24.42
C GLN A 263 -46.28 0.80 25.93
N ILE A 264 -46.64 -0.29 26.61
CA ILE A 264 -46.37 -0.49 28.03
C ILE A 264 -44.88 -0.42 28.36
N TYR A 265 -44.00 -0.89 27.48
CA TYR A 265 -42.55 -0.80 27.66
C TYR A 265 -42.06 0.66 27.56
N ALA A 266 -42.68 1.44 26.67
CA ALA A 266 -42.39 2.87 26.55
C ALA A 266 -42.91 3.68 27.75
N ASN A 267 -44.07 3.30 28.30
CA ASN A 267 -44.64 3.94 29.47
C ASN A 267 -43.83 3.65 30.74
N ALA A 268 -43.19 2.48 30.83
CA ALA A 268 -42.27 2.13 31.92
C ALA A 268 -40.96 2.93 31.86
N ALA A 269 -40.55 3.34 30.67
CA ALA A 269 -39.34 4.12 30.45
C ALA A 269 -39.43 5.49 31.12
N GLU A 270 -38.27 6.11 31.35
CA GLU A 270 -38.21 7.46 31.93
C GLU A 270 -38.94 8.46 31.03
N LYS A 271 -39.83 9.27 31.62
CA LYS A 271 -40.54 10.32 30.89
C LYS A 271 -39.53 11.42 30.53
N ARG A 272 -39.09 11.44 29.28
CA ARG A 272 -38.25 12.51 28.75
C ARG A 272 -39.11 13.68 28.31
N SER A 273 -38.78 14.87 28.82
CA SER A 273 -39.44 16.11 28.41
C SER A 273 -39.13 16.44 26.95
N LYS A 274 -40.17 16.77 26.17
CA LYS A 274 -40.05 17.23 24.78
C LYS A 274 -40.38 18.71 24.72
N TYR A 275 -39.50 19.49 24.10
CA TYR A 275 -39.61 20.94 24.02
C TYR A 275 -40.13 21.34 22.65
N ALA A 276 -41.22 22.09 22.61
CA ALA A 276 -41.79 22.63 21.37
C ALA A 276 -41.87 24.15 21.46
N MET A 277 -41.47 24.83 20.40
CA MET A 277 -41.53 26.29 20.29
C MET A 277 -42.82 26.71 19.63
N LYS A 278 -43.77 27.17 20.44
CA LYS A 278 -45.07 27.65 19.98
C LYS A 278 -45.19 29.17 20.11
N PRO A 279 -45.98 29.83 19.23
CA PRO A 279 -46.34 31.23 19.45
C PRO A 279 -47.15 31.36 20.76
N GLY A 280 -46.91 32.43 21.52
CA GLY A 280 -47.62 32.70 22.78
C GLY A 280 -47.02 32.08 24.06
N LEU A 281 -45.94 31.30 23.97
CA LEU A 281 -45.22 30.81 25.17
C LEU A 281 -44.66 31.96 26.02
N SER A 282 -44.58 31.74 27.33
CA SER A 282 -43.95 32.67 28.26
C SER A 282 -42.46 32.85 27.95
N THR A 283 -41.86 33.96 28.40
CA THR A 283 -40.43 34.22 28.18
C THR A 283 -39.55 33.15 28.83
N THR A 284 -39.96 32.61 29.98
CA THR A 284 -39.29 31.51 30.68
C THR A 284 -39.33 30.22 29.87
N GLU A 285 -40.50 29.81 29.39
CA GLU A 285 -40.64 28.61 28.55
C GLU A 285 -39.84 28.72 27.26
N LYS A 286 -39.89 29.87 26.58
CA LYS A 286 -39.07 30.12 25.38
C LYS A 286 -37.59 29.97 25.66
N ASN A 287 -37.11 30.47 26.80
CA ASN A 287 -35.70 30.32 27.19
C ASN A 287 -35.34 28.85 27.48
N ASP A 288 -36.24 28.09 28.11
CA ASP A 288 -35.99 26.67 28.40
C ASP A 288 -35.95 25.81 27.14
N VAL A 289 -36.80 26.12 26.15
CA VAL A 289 -36.77 25.50 24.82
C VAL A 289 -35.43 25.78 24.11
N ILE A 290 -34.93 27.01 24.16
CA ILE A 290 -33.64 27.39 23.56
C ILE A 290 -32.47 26.69 24.28
N LYS A 291 -32.49 26.64 25.61
CA LYS A 291 -31.50 25.87 26.39
C LYS A 291 -31.54 24.39 26.04
N ALA A 292 -32.72 23.81 25.84
CA ALA A 292 -32.85 22.43 25.36
C ALA A 292 -32.21 22.25 23.97
N ALA A 293 -32.42 23.19 23.05
CA ALA A 293 -31.79 23.15 21.73
C ALA A 293 -30.25 23.22 21.81
N TYR A 294 -29.71 24.06 22.69
CA TYR A 294 -28.26 24.11 22.92
C TYR A 294 -27.70 22.81 23.49
N ARG A 295 -28.38 22.22 24.49
CA ARG A 295 -27.99 20.93 25.08
C ARG A 295 -28.03 19.80 24.05
N GLN A 296 -29.01 19.81 23.15
CA GLN A 296 -29.09 18.82 22.08
C GLN A 296 -27.97 18.99 21.04
N VAL A 297 -27.79 20.20 20.49
CA VAL A 297 -26.89 20.47 19.35
C VAL A 297 -25.42 20.53 19.77
N PHE A 298 -25.12 21.09 20.95
CA PHE A 298 -23.76 21.24 21.44
C PHE A 298 -23.38 20.24 22.54
N GLU A 299 -24.28 19.31 22.84
CA GLU A 299 -24.19 18.31 23.92
C GLU A 299 -24.15 18.90 25.35
N ARG A 300 -24.23 20.23 25.47
CA ARG A 300 -24.14 20.98 26.73
C ARG A 300 -24.74 22.37 26.58
N ASP A 301 -25.10 22.98 27.71
CA ASP A 301 -25.50 24.38 27.73
C ASP A 301 -24.27 25.31 27.61
N ILE A 302 -24.11 25.90 26.44
CA ILE A 302 -23.00 26.83 26.13
C ILE A 302 -23.20 28.22 26.76
N THR A 303 -24.44 28.60 27.05
CA THR A 303 -24.76 29.92 27.61
C THR A 303 -24.30 29.99 29.06
N ARG A 304 -24.62 28.96 29.85
CA ARG A 304 -24.25 28.88 31.26
C ARG A 304 -22.76 28.65 31.49
N ALA A 305 -22.12 27.83 30.65
CA ALA A 305 -20.72 27.45 30.85
C ALA A 305 -19.71 28.48 30.36
N TYR A 306 -20.00 29.17 29.26
CA TYR A 306 -19.02 30.04 28.57
C TYR A 306 -19.57 31.43 28.24
N SER A 307 -20.82 31.75 28.63
CA SER A 307 -21.50 33.00 28.28
C SER A 307 -21.61 33.22 26.76
N LEU A 308 -21.62 32.13 25.98
CA LEU A 308 -21.77 32.18 24.52
C LEU A 308 -23.26 32.12 24.16
N SER A 309 -23.72 33.01 23.30
CA SER A 309 -25.08 33.02 22.75
C SER A 309 -25.05 33.43 21.28
N ILE A 310 -26.09 33.05 20.54
CA ILE A 310 -26.28 33.51 19.15
C ILE A 310 -27.55 34.36 19.13
N SER A 311 -27.42 35.58 19.66
CA SER A 311 -28.54 36.48 19.99
C SER A 311 -29.51 36.73 18.83
N ASP A 312 -29.00 36.91 17.61
CA ASP A 312 -29.85 37.11 16.42
C ASP A 312 -30.79 35.92 16.17
N LEU A 313 -30.27 34.69 16.24
CA LEU A 313 -31.09 33.49 16.01
C LEU A 313 -32.11 33.28 17.13
N GLU A 314 -31.72 33.56 18.37
CA GLU A 314 -32.62 33.45 19.53
C GLU A 314 -33.80 34.41 19.42
N SER A 315 -33.56 35.66 19.02
CA SER A 315 -34.62 36.65 18.83
C SER A 315 -35.57 36.23 17.72
N LYS A 316 -35.04 35.79 16.58
CA LYS A 316 -35.85 35.34 15.42
C LYS A 316 -36.74 34.15 15.77
N VAL A 317 -36.22 33.17 16.51
CA VAL A 317 -37.04 32.01 16.93
C VAL A 317 -38.03 32.39 18.02
N LYS A 318 -37.68 33.31 18.95
CA LYS A 318 -38.60 33.83 19.97
C LYS A 318 -39.79 34.59 19.37
N ASN A 319 -39.56 35.31 18.27
CA ASN A 319 -40.58 36.06 17.54
C ASN A 319 -41.40 35.19 16.58
N GLY A 320 -40.95 33.95 16.30
CA GLY A 320 -41.57 33.08 15.30
C GLY A 320 -41.24 33.44 13.86
N GLU A 321 -40.22 34.27 13.62
CA GLU A 321 -39.72 34.60 12.27
C GLU A 321 -39.07 33.39 11.60
N ILE A 322 -38.47 32.50 12.40
CA ILE A 322 -37.94 31.22 11.97
C ILE A 322 -38.52 30.10 12.84
N SER A 323 -38.76 28.94 12.24
CA SER A 323 -39.20 27.75 12.95
C SER A 323 -38.06 27.14 13.78
N MET A 324 -38.40 26.21 14.69
CA MET A 324 -37.38 25.50 15.47
C MET A 324 -36.48 24.66 14.55
N LYS A 325 -37.03 24.07 13.49
CA LYS A 325 -36.25 23.38 12.44
C LYS A 325 -35.18 24.29 11.82
N GLU A 326 -35.56 25.52 11.46
CA GLU A 326 -34.62 26.46 10.83
C GLU A 326 -33.61 27.02 11.85
N PHE A 327 -34.02 27.19 13.11
CA PHE A 327 -33.11 27.51 14.21
C PHE A 327 -32.02 26.44 14.35
N ILE A 328 -32.39 25.15 14.41
CA ILE A 328 -31.44 24.02 14.46
C ILE A 328 -30.54 23.99 13.22
N ARG A 329 -31.07 24.24 12.01
CA ARG A 329 -30.27 24.32 10.77
C ARG A 329 -29.17 25.36 10.88
N ARG A 330 -29.51 26.57 11.32
CA ARG A 330 -28.55 27.68 11.45
C ARG A 330 -27.55 27.45 12.59
N LEU A 331 -27.99 26.84 13.70
CA LEU A 331 -27.08 26.44 14.78
C LEU A 331 -26.03 25.43 14.30
N ALA A 332 -26.44 24.38 13.58
CA ALA A 332 -25.54 23.35 13.08
C ALA A 332 -24.62 23.85 11.94
N LYS A 333 -25.00 24.92 11.23
CA LYS A 333 -24.13 25.60 10.25
C LYS A 333 -23.23 26.68 10.87
N SER A 334 -23.41 27.01 12.14
CA SER A 334 -22.67 28.09 12.79
C SER A 334 -21.16 27.82 12.85
N PRO A 335 -20.33 28.89 12.89
CA PRO A 335 -18.88 28.73 13.12
C PRO A 335 -18.56 28.00 14.42
N LEU A 336 -19.41 28.16 15.45
CA LEU A 336 -19.25 27.51 16.75
C LEU A 336 -19.42 25.99 16.64
N TYR A 337 -20.45 25.54 15.92
CA TYR A 337 -20.65 24.11 15.65
C TYR A 337 -19.52 23.53 14.82
N ARG A 338 -19.10 24.23 13.76
CA ARG A 338 -17.97 23.81 12.91
C ARG A 338 -16.68 23.64 13.72
N LYS A 339 -16.37 24.58 14.62
CA LYS A 339 -15.18 24.53 15.47
C LYS A 339 -15.20 23.36 16.45
N ASN A 340 -16.37 23.05 17.01
CA ASN A 340 -16.50 22.03 18.04
C ASN A 340 -16.67 20.60 17.49
N PHE A 341 -17.41 20.44 16.38
CA PHE A 341 -17.91 19.14 15.92
C PHE A 341 -17.57 18.77 14.47
N TYR A 342 -16.86 19.64 13.75
CA TYR A 342 -16.40 19.35 12.38
C TYR A 342 -14.87 19.39 12.26
N GLN A 343 -14.23 20.53 12.56
CA GLN A 343 -12.78 20.72 12.41
C GLN A 343 -11.89 19.69 13.15
N PRO A 344 -12.19 19.27 14.39
CA PRO A 344 -11.32 18.33 15.11
C PRO A 344 -11.59 16.86 14.76
N TYR A 345 -12.43 16.57 13.75
CA TYR A 345 -12.85 15.23 13.38
C TYR A 345 -12.66 14.97 11.89
N ILE A 346 -12.51 13.68 11.54
CA ILE A 346 -12.64 13.24 10.16
C ILE A 346 -14.11 13.28 9.72
N ASN A 347 -14.36 13.39 8.41
CA ASN A 347 -15.72 13.47 7.84
C ASN A 347 -16.65 12.34 8.32
N SER A 348 -16.15 11.09 8.42
CA SER A 348 -16.96 9.96 8.91
C SER A 348 -17.39 10.14 10.37
N ARG A 349 -16.53 10.70 11.22
CA ARG A 349 -16.85 10.93 12.63
C ARG A 349 -17.73 12.16 12.82
N ALA A 350 -17.50 13.22 12.06
CA ALA A 350 -18.36 14.40 12.04
C ALA A 350 -19.80 14.05 11.60
N LEU A 351 -19.96 13.14 10.63
CA LEU A 351 -21.25 12.59 10.22
C LEU A 351 -21.95 11.89 11.39
N GLU A 352 -21.27 10.98 12.09
CA GLU A 352 -21.86 10.25 13.24
C GLU A 352 -22.35 11.21 14.34
N LEU A 353 -21.60 12.26 14.63
CA LEU A 353 -21.99 13.29 15.59
C LEU A 353 -23.16 14.14 15.08
N ALA A 354 -23.20 14.46 13.78
CA ALA A 354 -24.34 15.18 13.22
C ALA A 354 -25.65 14.37 13.31
N PHE A 355 -25.60 13.06 13.10
CA PHE A 355 -26.73 12.15 13.33
C PHE A 355 -27.22 12.20 14.79
N ARG A 356 -26.30 12.23 15.76
CA ARG A 356 -26.62 12.42 17.18
C ARG A 356 -27.33 13.75 17.42
N HIS A 357 -26.79 14.85 16.92
CA HIS A 357 -27.27 16.20 17.21
C HIS A 357 -28.60 16.53 16.52
N ILE A 358 -28.73 16.16 15.25
CA ILE A 358 -29.86 16.59 14.41
C ILE A 358 -30.98 15.55 14.45
N LEU A 359 -30.65 14.26 14.37
CA LEU A 359 -31.64 13.18 14.32
C LEU A 359 -31.81 12.46 15.67
N GLY A 360 -30.96 12.73 16.67
CA GLY A 360 -31.09 12.08 17.98
C GLY A 360 -30.83 10.57 17.97
N ARG A 361 -30.16 10.02 16.95
CA ARG A 361 -29.82 8.59 16.84
C ARG A 361 -28.46 8.38 16.17
N GLY A 362 -27.95 7.15 16.23
CA GLY A 362 -26.82 6.75 15.38
C GLY A 362 -27.27 6.36 13.96
N PRO A 363 -26.35 6.35 12.98
CA PRO A 363 -26.60 5.71 11.69
C PRO A 363 -27.01 4.25 11.86
N SER A 364 -27.89 3.79 11.00
CA SER A 364 -28.51 2.47 11.09
C SER A 364 -27.79 1.45 10.21
N SER A 365 -27.50 1.80 8.95
CA SER A 365 -26.93 0.89 7.94
C SER A 365 -25.61 1.43 7.39
N ARG A 366 -24.87 0.59 6.66
CA ARG A 366 -23.65 1.00 5.94
C ARG A 366 -23.98 1.92 4.77
N GLU A 367 -25.06 1.62 4.09
CA GLU A 367 -25.57 2.33 2.91
C GLU A 367 -26.01 3.76 3.29
N GLU A 368 -26.65 3.92 4.45
CA GLU A 368 -26.97 5.23 5.02
C GLU A 368 -25.70 6.05 5.28
N VAL A 369 -24.67 5.44 5.90
CA VAL A 369 -23.39 6.14 6.11
C VAL A 369 -22.77 6.55 4.77
N GLN A 370 -22.75 5.67 3.78
CA GLN A 370 -22.20 5.97 2.46
C GLN A 370 -22.91 7.15 1.78
N LYS A 371 -24.25 7.16 1.80
CA LYS A 371 -25.07 8.23 1.23
C LYS A 371 -24.76 9.60 1.85
N TYR A 372 -24.73 9.69 3.18
CA TYR A 372 -24.45 10.97 3.82
C TYR A 372 -22.95 11.34 3.77
N PHE A 373 -22.07 10.34 3.70
CA PHE A 373 -20.63 10.58 3.54
C PHE A 373 -20.30 11.17 2.16
N SER A 374 -20.97 10.74 1.09
CA SER A 374 -20.78 11.35 -0.24
C SER A 374 -21.24 12.80 -0.27
N ILE A 375 -22.36 13.11 0.40
CA ILE A 375 -22.88 14.49 0.54
C ILE A 375 -21.89 15.39 1.28
N VAL A 376 -21.36 14.94 2.43
CA VAL A 376 -20.33 15.69 3.18
C VAL A 376 -19.08 15.89 2.36
N SER A 377 -18.65 14.87 1.63
CA SER A 377 -17.41 14.92 0.85
C SER A 377 -17.51 15.88 -0.33
N ALA A 378 -18.69 16.02 -0.92
CA ALA A 378 -18.92 16.94 -2.04
C ALA A 378 -19.25 18.39 -1.58
N GLY A 379 -20.12 18.55 -0.57
CA GLY A 379 -20.67 19.85 -0.17
C GLY A 379 -20.28 20.34 1.23
N GLY A 380 -19.41 19.61 1.92
CA GLY A 380 -18.96 19.93 3.28
C GLY A 380 -20.06 19.86 4.34
N LEU A 381 -19.82 20.52 5.47
CA LEU A 381 -20.76 20.57 6.60
C LEU A 381 -22.16 21.13 6.23
N PRO A 382 -22.29 22.25 5.48
CA PRO A 382 -23.62 22.83 5.21
C PRO A 382 -24.54 21.86 4.46
N ALA A 383 -24.02 21.17 3.44
CA ALA A 383 -24.79 20.21 2.65
C ALA A 383 -25.24 19.00 3.48
N LEU A 384 -24.42 18.52 4.41
CA LEU A 384 -24.81 17.46 5.34
C LEU A 384 -25.95 17.89 6.25
N VAL A 385 -25.85 19.08 6.84
CA VAL A 385 -26.87 19.61 7.75
C VAL A 385 -28.20 19.76 7.01
N ASP A 386 -28.19 20.30 5.79
CA ASP A 386 -29.38 20.42 4.96
C ASP A 386 -29.98 19.04 4.64
N ALA A 387 -29.17 18.09 4.20
CA ALA A 387 -29.64 16.74 3.89
C ALA A 387 -30.25 15.98 5.09
N LEU A 388 -29.80 16.25 6.31
CA LEU A 388 -30.36 15.65 7.53
C LEU A 388 -31.67 16.34 7.94
N ILE A 389 -31.73 17.66 7.88
CA ILE A 389 -32.90 18.45 8.32
C ILE A 389 -34.04 18.40 7.30
N ASP A 390 -33.72 18.30 6.01
CA ASP A 390 -34.71 18.17 4.93
C ASP A 390 -35.13 16.71 4.70
N SER A 391 -34.66 15.78 5.54
CA SER A 391 -35.10 14.39 5.49
C SER A 391 -36.54 14.24 5.99
N ARG A 392 -37.28 13.29 5.38
CA ARG A 392 -38.64 12.93 5.83
C ARG A 392 -38.64 12.48 7.28
N GLU A 393 -37.62 11.75 7.70
CA GLU A 393 -37.48 11.30 9.10
C GLU A 393 -37.42 12.47 10.09
N TYR A 394 -36.73 13.56 9.76
CA TYR A 394 -36.71 14.74 10.64
C TYR A 394 -38.12 15.32 10.81
N ALA A 395 -38.84 15.47 9.70
CA ALA A 395 -40.21 15.99 9.71
C ALA A 395 -41.17 15.09 10.51
N ASP A 396 -41.07 13.77 10.37
CA ASP A 396 -41.94 12.81 11.06
C ASP A 396 -41.76 12.82 12.58
N TYR A 397 -40.51 12.94 13.06
CA TYR A 397 -40.20 12.86 14.50
C TYR A 397 -40.26 14.19 15.25
N PHE A 398 -39.90 15.29 14.58
CA PHE A 398 -39.73 16.60 15.22
C PHE A 398 -40.64 17.68 14.62
N GLY A 399 -41.09 17.50 13.37
CA GLY A 399 -41.81 18.53 12.63
C GLY A 399 -40.98 19.81 12.52
N GLU A 400 -41.63 20.97 12.65
CA GLU A 400 -40.97 22.28 12.58
C GLU A 400 -40.85 23.00 13.93
N GLU A 401 -41.58 22.54 14.95
CA GLU A 401 -41.69 23.19 16.26
C GLU A 401 -40.88 22.50 17.36
N THR A 402 -40.65 21.19 17.24
CA THR A 402 -40.05 20.39 18.33
C THR A 402 -38.53 20.43 18.25
N VAL A 403 -37.88 20.65 19.38
CA VAL A 403 -36.43 20.51 19.51
C VAL A 403 -36.06 19.03 19.36
N PRO A 404 -35.02 18.67 18.58
CA PRO A 404 -34.58 17.29 18.50
C PRO A 404 -34.22 16.72 19.87
N TYR A 405 -34.47 15.42 20.07
CA TYR A 405 -34.20 14.73 21.32
C TYR A 405 -33.55 13.37 21.07
N LEU A 406 -32.77 12.90 22.04
CA LEU A 406 -32.11 11.60 21.96
C LEU A 406 -33.12 10.46 22.01
N ARG A 407 -33.13 9.62 20.97
CA ARG A 407 -33.99 8.46 20.79
C ARG A 407 -33.34 7.21 21.38
N GLY A 408 -33.34 7.17 22.71
CA GLY A 408 -32.76 6.09 23.52
C GLY A 408 -33.69 4.91 23.78
N LEU A 409 -33.21 3.99 24.63
CA LEU A 409 -33.98 2.83 25.08
C LEU A 409 -35.30 3.28 25.73
N GLY A 410 -36.40 2.63 25.36
CA GLY A 410 -37.74 2.90 25.90
C GLY A 410 -38.51 4.00 25.19
N GLN A 411 -37.85 4.95 24.51
CA GLN A 411 -38.52 5.98 23.73
C GLN A 411 -39.00 5.46 22.36
N GLU A 412 -38.22 4.58 21.74
CA GLU A 412 -38.57 3.90 20.49
C GLU A 412 -37.97 2.49 20.44
N ALA A 413 -38.43 1.68 19.48
CA ALA A 413 -37.88 0.36 19.21
C ALA A 413 -36.43 0.48 18.68
N GLN A 414 -35.48 -0.13 19.40
CA GLN A 414 -34.04 -0.08 19.08
C GLN A 414 -33.63 -1.27 18.21
N GLU A 415 -32.78 -1.02 17.21
CA GLU A 415 -32.21 -2.10 16.40
C GLU A 415 -31.00 -2.73 17.10
N CYS A 416 -30.85 -4.05 17.01
CA CYS A 416 -29.70 -4.74 17.59
C CYS A 416 -28.40 -4.49 16.80
N ARG A 417 -28.50 -4.06 15.54
CA ARG A 417 -27.37 -3.89 14.61
C ARG A 417 -26.37 -2.82 15.07
N ASN A 418 -26.85 -1.73 15.65
CA ASN A 418 -26.04 -0.61 16.13
C ASN A 418 -26.15 -0.38 17.66
N TRP A 419 -26.61 -1.39 18.41
CA TRP A 419 -26.89 -1.32 19.85
C TRP A 419 -25.78 -0.68 20.68
N GLY A 420 -24.56 -1.25 20.65
CA GLY A 420 -23.40 -0.75 21.38
C GLY A 420 -22.99 0.66 20.94
N PRO A 421 -22.71 0.88 19.63
CA PRO A 421 -22.28 2.18 19.13
C PRO A 421 -23.29 3.30 19.40
N GLN A 422 -24.59 3.02 19.38
CA GLN A 422 -25.63 4.01 19.67
C GLN A 422 -25.63 4.41 21.15
N GLN A 423 -25.47 3.45 22.07
CA GLN A 423 -25.38 3.78 23.49
C GLN A 423 -24.12 4.58 23.82
N ASP A 424 -22.98 4.20 23.24
CA ASP A 424 -21.74 4.94 23.37
C ASP A 424 -21.85 6.37 22.79
N LEU A 425 -22.62 6.55 21.71
CA LEU A 425 -22.85 7.84 21.07
C LEU A 425 -23.66 8.80 21.95
N PHE A 426 -24.56 8.31 22.79
CA PHE A 426 -25.38 9.15 23.66
C PHE A 426 -24.67 9.63 24.92
N ASN A 427 -23.46 9.15 25.19
CA ASN A 427 -22.66 9.61 26.31
C ASN A 427 -21.92 10.92 26.00
N TYR A 428 -21.67 11.73 27.04
CA TYR A 428 -20.82 12.93 26.96
C TYR A 428 -19.37 12.60 26.53
N SER A 429 -18.97 11.33 26.63
CA SER A 429 -17.66 10.86 26.20
C SER A 429 -17.53 10.71 24.67
N ALA A 430 -18.65 10.75 23.92
CA ALA A 430 -18.67 10.50 22.49
C ALA A 430 -17.74 11.44 21.68
N PRO A 431 -17.69 12.76 21.92
CA PRO A 431 -16.78 13.65 21.18
C PRO A 431 -15.29 13.32 21.40
N PHE A 432 -14.91 12.70 22.51
CA PHE A 432 -13.51 12.35 22.74
C PHE A 432 -13.06 11.16 21.87
N ARG A 433 -14.00 10.38 21.32
CA ARG A 433 -13.66 9.35 20.34
C ARG A 433 -13.44 9.95 18.96
N LYS A 434 -12.19 9.86 18.48
CA LYS A 434 -11.78 10.38 17.17
C LYS A 434 -11.94 9.38 16.02
N VAL A 435 -11.92 8.08 16.34
CA VAL A 435 -12.11 6.99 15.37
C VAL A 435 -13.61 6.80 15.11
N PRO A 436 -14.06 6.67 13.85
CA PRO A 436 -15.47 6.47 13.53
C PRO A 436 -15.93 5.08 13.96
N GLN A 437 -17.11 5.00 14.59
CA GLN A 437 -17.63 3.76 15.17
C GLN A 437 -18.52 2.97 14.21
N PHE A 438 -19.41 3.65 13.49
CA PHE A 438 -20.49 3.00 12.77
C PHE A 438 -19.97 2.38 11.48
N ILE A 439 -19.21 3.14 10.68
CA ILE A 439 -18.64 2.62 9.43
C ILE A 439 -17.68 1.46 9.67
N THR A 440 -16.89 1.51 10.74
CA THR A 440 -15.93 0.45 11.07
C THR A 440 -16.64 -0.81 11.56
N THR A 441 -17.70 -0.66 12.36
CA THR A 441 -18.52 -1.77 12.85
C THR A 441 -19.31 -2.43 11.72
N PHE A 442 -20.01 -1.63 10.89
CA PHE A 442 -20.79 -2.16 9.77
C PHE A 442 -19.91 -2.84 8.73
N ALA A 443 -18.76 -2.25 8.39
CA ALA A 443 -17.81 -2.90 7.48
C ALA A 443 -17.24 -4.20 8.08
N ALA A 444 -17.09 -4.28 9.41
CA ALA A 444 -16.59 -5.47 10.08
C ALA A 444 -17.61 -6.60 10.17
N TYR A 445 -18.92 -6.32 10.11
CA TYR A 445 -19.94 -7.37 10.02
C TYR A 445 -19.82 -8.21 8.73
N ASP A 446 -19.44 -7.57 7.62
CA ASP A 446 -19.29 -8.23 6.32
C ASP A 446 -17.91 -8.90 6.13
N ARG A 447 -16.91 -8.50 6.91
CA ARG A 447 -15.51 -8.95 6.79
C ARG A 447 -15.20 -10.15 7.70
N PRO A 448 -14.17 -10.96 7.38
CA PRO A 448 -13.67 -11.99 8.30
C PRO A 448 -13.18 -11.40 9.62
N LEU A 449 -12.89 -12.28 10.59
CA LEU A 449 -12.31 -11.87 11.88
C LEU A 449 -11.08 -10.97 11.67
N PRO A 450 -10.96 -9.86 12.41
CA PRO A 450 -9.83 -8.95 12.26
C PRO A 450 -8.54 -9.58 12.78
N ASP A 451 -7.39 -9.17 12.21
CA ASP A 451 -6.09 -9.46 12.81
C ASP A 451 -5.87 -8.58 14.05
N GLN A 452 -6.10 -9.16 15.22
CA GLN A 452 -5.84 -8.55 16.53
C GLN A 452 -5.75 -9.64 17.60
N HIS A 453 -5.27 -9.29 18.79
CA HIS A 453 -5.33 -10.18 19.95
C HIS A 453 -6.77 -10.62 20.28
N VAL A 454 -6.90 -11.86 20.77
CA VAL A 454 -8.18 -12.52 21.10
C VAL A 454 -9.03 -11.71 22.10
N TYR A 455 -8.36 -11.06 23.06
CA TYR A 455 -9.00 -10.22 24.08
C TYR A 455 -9.18 -8.75 23.68
N GLY A 456 -8.99 -8.41 22.41
CA GLY A 456 -9.17 -7.07 21.87
C GLY A 456 -7.86 -6.36 21.51
N SER A 457 -7.97 -5.31 20.69
CA SER A 457 -6.83 -4.61 20.07
C SER A 457 -5.83 -3.98 21.06
N GLY A 458 -6.24 -3.64 22.29
CA GLY A 458 -5.36 -3.04 23.29
C GLY A 458 -4.46 -4.01 24.05
N ASN A 459 -4.56 -5.32 23.75
CA ASN A 459 -3.75 -6.37 24.36
C ASN A 459 -2.50 -6.75 23.57
N ASP A 460 -2.35 -6.27 22.33
CA ASP A 460 -1.09 -6.38 21.60
C ASP A 460 -0.15 -5.21 21.98
N PRO A 461 1.12 -5.47 22.33
CA PRO A 461 2.11 -4.42 22.47
C PRO A 461 2.52 -3.87 21.10
N LEU A 462 3.06 -2.65 21.07
CA LEU A 462 3.76 -2.16 19.88
C LEU A 462 5.04 -2.99 19.64
N GLU A 463 5.24 -3.44 18.40
CA GLU A 463 6.39 -4.28 18.02
C GLU A 463 7.67 -3.46 17.79
N ILE A 464 8.18 -2.89 18.88
CA ILE A 464 9.39 -2.06 18.94
C ILE A 464 10.51 -2.75 19.72
N GLN A 465 11.74 -2.23 19.63
CA GLN A 465 12.92 -2.82 20.26
C GLN A 465 12.82 -2.88 21.80
N PHE A 466 12.38 -1.80 22.44
CA PHE A 466 12.29 -1.70 23.89
C PHE A 466 10.93 -1.20 24.36
N GLY A 467 10.56 -1.59 25.58
CA GLY A 467 9.37 -1.11 26.26
C GLY A 467 8.12 -1.96 26.02
N ALA A 468 7.41 -2.27 27.10
CA ALA A 468 6.11 -2.91 27.05
C ALA A 468 5.01 -1.84 26.85
N ILE A 469 5.00 -1.23 25.67
CA ILE A 469 4.08 -0.13 25.35
C ILE A 469 2.80 -0.70 24.75
N PHE A 470 1.70 -0.52 25.47
CA PHE A 470 0.35 -0.82 25.00
C PHE A 470 -0.41 0.48 24.74
N PRO A 471 -1.13 0.61 23.61
CA PRO A 471 -2.01 1.74 23.38
C PRO A 471 -3.01 1.90 24.55
N LYS A 472 -3.03 3.09 25.18
CA LYS A 472 -3.96 3.36 26.28
C LYS A 472 -5.37 3.58 25.74
N GLU A 473 -6.28 2.69 26.11
CA GLU A 473 -7.69 2.76 25.70
C GLU A 473 -8.42 3.98 26.29
N THR A 474 -7.93 4.58 27.38
CA THR A 474 -8.58 5.73 28.04
C THR A 474 -8.28 7.09 27.38
N LYS A 475 -7.12 7.24 26.72
CA LYS A 475 -6.72 8.53 26.11
C LYS A 475 -7.34 8.73 24.71
N ASN A 476 -7.48 7.64 23.96
CA ASN A 476 -8.16 7.60 22.67
C ASN A 476 -8.92 6.26 22.59
N PRO A 477 -10.22 6.22 22.96
CA PRO A 477 -10.97 4.97 23.01
C PRO A 477 -11.10 4.38 21.61
N SER A 478 -10.30 3.35 21.35
CA SER A 478 -10.31 2.57 20.11
C SER A 478 -10.53 1.10 20.47
N THR A 479 -11.60 0.84 21.21
CA THR A 479 -12.05 -0.53 21.50
C THR A 479 -12.66 -1.11 20.23
N ARG A 480 -12.13 -2.27 19.81
CA ARG A 480 -12.61 -3.05 18.67
C ARG A 480 -12.89 -4.49 19.13
N PRO A 481 -13.94 -4.73 19.91
CA PRO A 481 -14.24 -6.07 20.37
C PRO A 481 -14.60 -6.97 19.19
N ALA A 482 -14.04 -8.17 19.16
CA ALA A 482 -14.36 -9.19 18.17
C ALA A 482 -14.57 -10.55 18.86
N PRO A 483 -15.58 -11.33 18.44
CA PRO A 483 -15.92 -12.60 19.08
C PRO A 483 -14.97 -13.72 18.62
N PHE A 484 -13.78 -13.82 19.22
CA PHE A 484 -12.88 -14.94 18.97
C PHE A 484 -13.32 -16.20 19.75
N GLY A 485 -13.50 -17.30 19.01
CA GLY A 485 -13.74 -18.63 19.59
C GLY A 485 -12.53 -19.16 20.36
N LYS A 486 -12.75 -20.26 21.11
CA LYS A 486 -11.69 -20.98 21.84
C LYS A 486 -10.61 -21.47 20.86
N ASP A 487 -11.05 -22.06 19.75
CA ASP A 487 -10.19 -22.74 18.78
C ASP A 487 -9.89 -21.79 17.62
N THR A 488 -9.11 -20.76 17.91
CA THR A 488 -8.66 -19.77 16.92
C THR A 488 -7.15 -19.67 16.89
N ARG A 489 -6.61 -19.45 15.69
CA ARG A 489 -5.18 -19.23 15.49
C ARG A 489 -4.95 -17.99 14.63
N ARG A 490 -4.14 -17.08 15.16
CA ARG A 490 -3.69 -15.87 14.50
C ARG A 490 -2.65 -16.21 13.44
N ILE A 491 -2.72 -15.50 12.31
CA ILE A 491 -1.71 -15.60 11.25
C ILE A 491 -0.50 -14.79 11.69
N LEU A 492 0.61 -15.47 11.93
CA LEU A 492 1.88 -14.86 12.28
C LEU A 492 2.83 -14.90 11.07
N ILE A 493 3.53 -13.80 10.83
CA ILE A 493 4.47 -13.68 9.71
C ILE A 493 5.87 -13.96 10.23
N ASN A 494 6.56 -14.91 9.59
CA ASN A 494 7.93 -15.26 9.96
C ASN A 494 8.88 -14.08 9.70
N ARG A 495 9.77 -13.79 10.65
CA ARG A 495 10.81 -12.75 10.56
C ARG A 495 12.05 -13.35 9.87
N GLY A 496 11.92 -13.58 8.57
CA GLY A 496 12.92 -14.21 7.72
C GLY A 496 12.29 -14.67 6.42
N ALA A 497 12.82 -15.73 5.80
CA ALA A 497 12.19 -16.34 4.64
C ALA A 497 10.79 -16.89 4.99
N GLY A 498 9.77 -16.55 4.20
CA GLY A 498 8.39 -16.96 4.45
C GLY A 498 8.17 -18.47 4.43
N ILE A 499 9.00 -19.21 3.69
CA ILE A 499 9.00 -20.68 3.62
C ILE A 499 9.35 -21.36 4.94
N ASN A 500 10.08 -20.68 5.82
CA ASN A 500 10.47 -21.19 7.14
C ASN A 500 9.40 -20.94 8.21
N ASN A 501 8.15 -20.67 7.80
CA ASN A 501 7.05 -20.54 8.73
C ASN A 501 6.76 -21.92 9.37
N GLN A 502 6.89 -21.99 10.70
CA GLN A 502 6.75 -23.21 11.50
C GLN A 502 5.37 -23.84 11.41
N LEU A 503 4.40 -23.10 10.89
CA LEU A 503 3.07 -23.64 10.63
C LEU A 503 3.07 -24.67 9.49
N SER A 504 3.72 -24.37 8.37
CA SER A 504 3.82 -25.27 7.22
C SER A 504 5.06 -26.15 7.29
N ASN A 505 6.14 -25.67 7.92
CA ASN A 505 7.40 -26.38 8.06
C ASN A 505 7.88 -26.40 9.53
N PRO A 506 7.34 -27.29 10.38
CA PRO A 506 7.74 -27.40 11.78
C PRO A 506 9.22 -27.76 11.97
N ALA A 507 9.83 -28.48 11.02
CA ALA A 507 11.24 -28.85 11.04
C ALA A 507 12.19 -27.64 10.87
N ALA A 508 11.68 -26.49 10.39
CA ALA A 508 12.47 -25.26 10.29
C ALA A 508 12.72 -24.58 11.66
N ARG A 509 12.20 -25.11 12.77
CA ARG A 509 12.56 -24.64 14.12
C ARG A 509 14.07 -24.83 14.34
N GLY A 510 14.74 -23.77 14.80
CA GLY A 510 16.19 -23.76 15.01
C GLY A 510 17.02 -23.40 13.76
N VAL A 511 16.41 -23.35 12.57
CA VAL A 511 17.10 -22.87 11.36
C VAL A 511 17.31 -21.37 11.45
N ALA A 512 18.56 -20.93 11.29
CA ALA A 512 18.90 -19.51 11.33
C ALA A 512 18.21 -18.76 10.18
N PRO A 513 17.64 -17.56 10.42
CA PRO A 513 16.78 -16.88 9.46
C PRO A 513 17.54 -16.15 8.31
N GLY A 514 18.86 -16.32 8.23
CA GLY A 514 19.71 -15.72 7.19
C GLY A 514 19.78 -14.19 7.24
N SER A 515 20.05 -13.55 6.09
CA SER A 515 20.15 -12.08 5.97
C SER A 515 18.82 -11.33 6.08
N LEU A 516 17.69 -12.02 5.88
CA LEU A 516 16.35 -11.45 5.93
C LEU A 516 15.78 -11.36 7.35
N GLY A 517 16.39 -12.07 8.31
CA GLY A 517 15.96 -12.13 9.70
C GLY A 517 16.84 -11.33 10.66
N PRO A 518 16.57 -11.41 11.98
CA PRO A 518 17.44 -10.81 12.99
C PRO A 518 18.77 -11.57 13.08
N LYS A 519 19.80 -10.87 13.56
CA LYS A 519 21.09 -11.48 13.88
C LYS A 519 20.93 -12.47 15.04
N VAL A 520 21.40 -13.69 14.85
CA VAL A 520 21.40 -14.75 15.87
C VAL A 520 22.75 -14.74 16.59
N PHE A 521 22.72 -14.80 17.93
CA PHE A 521 23.89 -14.94 18.78
C PHE A 521 23.89 -16.32 19.41
N LYS A 522 24.98 -17.07 19.21
CA LYS A 522 25.20 -18.38 19.81
C LYS A 522 26.38 -18.32 20.77
N PHE A 523 26.27 -19.06 21.87
CA PHE A 523 27.31 -19.21 22.88
C PHE A 523 28.08 -20.51 22.60
N ASP A 524 29.06 -20.43 21.70
CA ASP A 524 29.83 -21.59 21.23
C ASP A 524 30.98 -21.99 22.19
N GLN A 525 31.05 -21.41 23.40
CA GLN A 525 32.20 -21.55 24.32
C GLN A 525 32.07 -22.68 25.35
N THR A 526 31.20 -23.67 25.14
CA THR A 526 31.13 -24.82 26.05
C THR A 526 32.04 -25.95 25.56
N PRO A 527 33.06 -26.38 26.33
CA PRO A 527 33.67 -27.69 26.11
C PRO A 527 32.61 -28.76 26.42
N SER A 528 32.14 -29.50 25.43
CA SER A 528 31.24 -30.62 25.67
C SER A 528 31.99 -31.72 26.44
N TYR A 529 31.77 -31.82 27.75
CA TYR A 529 32.12 -33.01 28.52
C TYR A 529 30.94 -33.99 28.49
N THR A 530 30.59 -34.47 27.30
CA THR A 530 29.56 -35.50 27.10
C THR A 530 30.11 -36.56 26.15
N GLY A 531 30.79 -37.55 26.73
CA GLY A 531 31.36 -38.66 25.96
C GLY A 531 32.21 -39.63 26.77
N SER A 532 31.79 -40.00 27.98
CA SER A 532 32.30 -41.21 28.63
C SER A 532 31.11 -42.11 28.94
N PHE A 533 31.27 -43.42 28.68
CA PHE A 533 30.25 -44.48 28.67
C PHE A 533 29.50 -44.74 27.35
N ALA A 534 30.25 -44.96 26.27
CA ALA A 534 29.82 -45.91 25.23
C ALA A 534 31.00 -46.84 24.88
N LYS A 535 30.87 -48.13 25.25
CA LYS A 535 31.74 -49.21 24.76
C LYS A 535 31.35 -49.48 23.30
N GLY A 536 32.17 -49.08 22.34
CA GLY A 536 31.95 -49.42 20.93
C GLY A 536 32.98 -48.78 20.02
N ARG A 537 33.57 -49.59 19.13
CA ARG A 537 34.62 -49.20 18.17
C ARG A 537 34.14 -48.12 17.20
N ASP A 538 34.62 -46.89 17.36
CA ASP A 538 35.06 -46.10 16.21
C ASP A 538 36.00 -44.96 16.66
N ARG A 539 37.24 -44.99 16.17
CA ARG A 539 38.25 -43.95 16.43
C ARG A 539 38.27 -42.99 15.25
N GLY A 540 37.41 -41.97 15.30
CA GLY A 540 37.44 -40.81 14.41
C GLY A 540 38.08 -39.59 15.09
N ASN A 541 39.39 -39.44 14.92
CA ASN A 541 40.17 -38.19 14.90
C ASN A 541 39.61 -36.94 15.62
N THR A 542 39.82 -36.81 16.93
CA THR A 542 39.72 -35.54 17.67
C THR A 542 41.01 -34.73 17.51
N LYS A 543 41.20 -34.11 16.33
CA LYS A 543 42.22 -33.07 16.12
C LYS A 543 41.55 -31.70 16.12
N GLY A 544 41.76 -30.96 17.21
CA GLY A 544 41.69 -29.49 17.23
C GLY A 544 40.30 -28.86 17.32
N ILE A 545 39.66 -28.91 18.50
CA ILE A 545 38.72 -27.85 18.89
C ILE A 545 39.57 -26.74 19.50
N SER A 546 40.00 -25.77 18.69
CA SER A 546 40.62 -24.56 19.21
C SER A 546 39.56 -23.79 19.99
N VAL A 547 39.67 -23.75 21.31
CA VAL A 547 38.87 -22.84 22.13
C VAL A 547 39.31 -21.42 21.80
N LYS A 548 38.53 -20.70 20.97
CA LYS A 548 38.76 -19.27 20.75
C LYS A 548 38.29 -18.51 22.00
N TYR A 549 39.16 -18.40 22.99
CA TYR A 549 39.00 -17.49 24.13
C TYR A 549 39.09 -16.04 23.64
N SER A 550 37.96 -15.49 23.23
CA SER A 550 37.79 -14.06 23.05
C SER A 550 36.75 -13.62 24.08
N GLU A 551 37.19 -13.02 25.18
CA GLU A 551 36.33 -12.39 26.19
C GLU A 551 35.41 -11.32 25.55
N SER A 552 35.86 -10.70 24.47
CA SER A 552 35.05 -9.74 23.70
C SER A 552 33.83 -10.39 23.04
N SER A 553 33.88 -11.68 22.69
CA SER A 553 32.76 -12.42 22.09
C SER A 553 31.71 -12.85 23.12
N THR A 554 32.11 -13.32 24.32
CA THR A 554 31.16 -13.65 25.41
C THR A 554 30.43 -12.41 25.90
N GLN A 555 31.17 -11.31 26.08
CA GLN A 555 30.58 -10.05 26.52
C GLN A 555 29.59 -9.50 25.49
N ALA A 556 29.80 -9.76 24.18
CA ALA A 556 28.84 -9.42 23.14
C ALA A 556 27.56 -10.26 23.23
N VAL A 557 27.67 -11.56 23.53
CA VAL A 557 26.51 -12.46 23.77
C VAL A 557 25.74 -12.03 25.02
N ILE A 558 26.43 -11.68 26.12
CA ILE A 558 25.80 -11.16 27.35
C ILE A 558 25.03 -9.87 27.03
N LYS A 559 25.65 -8.92 26.32
CA LYS A 559 24.99 -7.67 25.89
C LYS A 559 23.77 -7.95 25.02
N ALA A 560 23.88 -8.87 24.07
CA ALA A 560 22.75 -9.30 23.23
C ALA A 560 21.62 -9.92 24.06
N THR A 561 21.95 -10.67 25.11
CA THR A 561 20.96 -11.29 26.01
C THR A 561 20.18 -10.23 26.80
N TYR A 562 20.86 -9.21 27.33
CA TYR A 562 20.18 -8.08 27.97
C TYR A 562 19.28 -7.31 26.99
N LEU A 563 19.77 -7.07 25.77
CA LEU A 563 18.96 -6.44 24.72
C LEU A 563 17.73 -7.27 24.35
N GLN A 564 17.83 -8.60 24.35
CA GLN A 564 16.69 -9.45 24.07
C GLN A 564 15.67 -9.44 25.23
N VAL A 565 16.12 -9.69 26.46
CA VAL A 565 15.25 -9.87 27.63
C VAL A 565 14.64 -8.54 28.09
N PHE A 566 15.44 -7.47 28.18
CA PHE A 566 14.99 -6.15 28.65
C PHE A 566 14.72 -5.15 27.51
N GLY A 567 15.03 -5.48 26.26
CA GLY A 567 14.89 -4.57 25.12
C GLY A 567 15.95 -3.46 25.05
N ARG A 568 16.73 -3.24 26.11
CA ARG A 568 17.70 -2.15 26.25
C ARG A 568 18.93 -2.60 27.03
N ALA A 569 20.01 -1.83 26.92
CA ALA A 569 21.10 -1.91 27.88
C ALA A 569 20.59 -1.52 29.27
N VAL A 570 20.91 -2.36 30.25
CA VAL A 570 20.55 -2.19 31.66
C VAL A 570 21.59 -1.26 32.32
N TYR A 571 21.17 -0.47 33.31
CA TYR A 571 22.10 0.41 34.03
C TYR A 571 23.14 -0.41 34.82
N ASP A 572 24.33 0.12 35.09
CA ASP A 572 25.41 -0.70 35.66
C ASP A 572 25.06 -1.35 37.01
N GLY A 573 24.33 -0.62 37.88
CA GLY A 573 23.83 -1.14 39.16
C GLY A 573 22.66 -2.14 39.05
N GLN A 574 22.11 -2.34 37.85
CA GLN A 574 21.01 -3.26 37.58
C GLN A 574 21.47 -4.57 36.91
N ARG A 575 22.77 -4.68 36.57
CA ARG A 575 23.35 -5.90 35.98
C ARG A 575 23.50 -7.02 37.02
N LEU A 576 23.21 -8.25 36.62
CA LEU A 576 23.43 -9.43 37.45
C LEU A 576 24.86 -9.95 37.29
N LYS A 577 25.84 -9.20 37.81
CA LYS A 577 27.29 -9.49 37.65
C LYS A 577 27.65 -10.91 38.09
N VAL A 578 27.04 -11.43 39.15
CA VAL A 578 27.28 -12.82 39.63
C VAL A 578 26.84 -13.85 38.60
N ASP A 579 25.68 -13.66 37.95
CA ASP A 579 25.18 -14.59 36.94
C ASP A 579 25.95 -14.47 35.61
N GLU A 580 26.46 -13.28 35.30
CA GLU A 580 27.37 -13.07 34.16
C GLU A 580 28.66 -13.88 34.34
N ILE A 581 29.29 -13.78 35.51
CA ILE A 581 30.51 -14.55 35.83
C ILE A 581 30.25 -16.07 35.73
N LYS A 582 29.09 -16.54 36.21
CA LYS A 582 28.70 -17.96 36.12
C LYS A 582 28.50 -18.43 34.68
N LEU A 583 28.01 -17.56 33.81
CA LEU A 583 27.88 -17.88 32.38
C LEU A 583 29.27 -17.91 31.73
N GLU A 584 30.14 -16.96 32.06
CA GLU A 584 31.51 -16.89 31.57
C GLU A 584 32.37 -18.08 32.03
N SER A 585 32.15 -18.57 33.25
CA SER A 585 32.80 -19.78 33.78
C SER A 585 32.20 -21.09 33.23
N GLY A 586 31.07 -21.03 32.53
CA GLY A 586 30.36 -22.19 32.01
C GLY A 586 29.58 -23.00 33.07
N GLU A 587 29.38 -22.46 34.27
CA GLU A 587 28.57 -23.08 35.34
C GLU A 587 27.08 -23.16 34.99
N ILE A 588 26.60 -22.25 34.14
CA ILE A 588 25.21 -22.18 33.68
C ILE A 588 25.14 -22.09 32.16
N THR A 589 24.08 -22.64 31.58
CA THR A 589 23.79 -22.53 30.13
C THR A 589 23.17 -21.18 29.79
N MET A 590 23.06 -20.86 28.49
CA MET A 590 22.37 -19.62 28.07
C MET A 590 20.91 -19.61 28.49
N ARG A 591 20.23 -20.76 28.44
CA ARG A 591 18.84 -20.90 28.92
C ARG A 591 18.74 -20.56 30.40
N GLU A 592 19.64 -21.09 31.23
CA GLU A 592 19.61 -20.85 32.66
C GLU A 592 19.97 -19.40 33.00
N PHE A 593 20.89 -18.78 32.25
CA PHE A 593 21.16 -17.35 32.37
C PHE A 593 19.91 -16.51 32.03
N ILE A 594 19.20 -16.85 30.95
CA ILE A 594 17.92 -16.20 30.59
C ILE A 594 16.85 -16.43 31.66
N ARG A 595 16.77 -17.65 32.24
CA ARG A 595 15.86 -17.97 33.36
C ARG A 595 16.09 -17.03 34.53
N ARG A 596 17.36 -16.83 34.93
CA ARG A 596 17.72 -15.94 36.06
C ARG A 596 17.44 -14.48 35.75
N LEU A 597 17.73 -14.00 34.54
CA LEU A 597 17.39 -12.64 34.12
C LEU A 597 15.87 -12.40 34.13
N ALA A 598 15.07 -13.35 33.59
CA ALA A 598 13.62 -13.24 33.54
C ALA A 598 12.98 -13.38 34.93
N LYS A 599 13.57 -14.13 35.85
CA LYS A 599 13.14 -14.22 37.26
C LYS A 599 13.65 -13.07 38.14
N SER A 600 14.46 -12.15 37.61
CA SER A 600 14.99 -11.04 38.38
C SER A 600 13.91 -10.06 38.85
N ASN A 601 14.16 -9.40 39.98
CA ASN A 601 13.27 -8.36 40.52
C ASN A 601 13.10 -7.19 39.53
N LEU A 602 14.13 -6.87 38.74
CA LEU A 602 14.08 -5.84 37.71
C LEU A 602 13.10 -6.22 36.59
N PHE A 603 13.17 -7.45 36.09
CA PHE A 603 12.28 -7.90 35.02
C PHE A 603 10.82 -7.92 35.51
N ARG A 604 10.59 -8.41 36.73
CA ARG A 604 9.27 -8.44 37.37
C ARG A 604 8.68 -7.03 37.55
N SER A 605 9.47 -6.07 38.04
CA SER A 605 8.97 -4.69 38.25
C SER A 605 8.62 -4.01 36.92
N LEU A 606 9.37 -4.29 35.85
CA LEU A 606 9.15 -3.71 34.54
C LEU A 606 7.95 -4.31 33.80
N TYR A 607 7.82 -5.64 33.77
CA TYR A 607 6.91 -6.33 32.85
C TYR A 607 5.81 -7.17 33.51
N TRP A 608 5.82 -7.33 34.83
CA TRP A 608 4.78 -8.06 35.55
C TRP A 608 3.95 -7.13 36.43
N THR A 609 4.56 -6.43 37.38
CA THR A 609 3.84 -5.64 38.39
C THR A 609 3.07 -4.46 37.81
N SER A 610 3.56 -3.85 36.73
CA SER A 610 3.01 -2.63 36.13
C SER A 610 1.92 -2.87 35.08
N LEU A 611 1.74 -4.11 34.64
CA LEU A 611 0.93 -4.46 33.48
C LEU A 611 -0.25 -5.35 33.87
N TYR A 612 -1.29 -5.34 33.04
CA TYR A 612 -2.38 -6.31 33.14
C TYR A 612 -1.85 -7.73 32.87
N VAL A 613 -2.33 -8.73 33.62
CA VAL A 613 -1.77 -10.10 33.59
C VAL A 613 -1.65 -10.66 32.17
N THR A 614 -2.68 -10.56 31.33
CA THR A 614 -2.58 -11.10 29.96
C THR A 614 -1.65 -10.27 29.07
N LYS A 615 -1.52 -8.96 29.32
CA LYS A 615 -0.55 -8.08 28.62
C LYS A 615 0.87 -8.45 29.01
N SER A 616 1.11 -8.75 30.29
CA SER A 616 2.39 -9.28 30.77
C SER A 616 2.72 -10.61 30.11
N VAL A 617 1.79 -11.56 30.13
CA VAL A 617 2.00 -12.89 29.51
C VAL A 617 2.33 -12.74 28.03
N GLU A 618 1.55 -11.97 27.26
CA GLU A 618 1.77 -11.73 25.83
C GLU A 618 3.14 -11.08 25.56
N TYR A 619 3.55 -10.08 26.37
CA TYR A 619 4.84 -9.42 26.20
C TYR A 619 6.03 -10.33 26.56
N ILE A 620 5.93 -11.06 27.68
CA ILE A 620 6.97 -12.01 28.11
C ILE A 620 7.12 -13.12 27.09
N HIS A 621 6.00 -13.64 26.57
CA HIS A 621 5.98 -14.65 25.52
C HIS A 621 6.75 -14.18 24.27
N ARG A 622 6.55 -12.92 23.84
CA ARG A 622 7.31 -12.32 22.72
C ARG A 622 8.82 -12.24 23.01
N ARG A 623 9.22 -11.94 24.25
CA ARG A 623 10.64 -11.79 24.63
C ARG A 623 11.36 -13.14 24.76
N LEU A 624 10.70 -14.16 25.32
CA LEU A 624 11.32 -15.46 25.56
C LEU A 624 11.19 -16.41 24.37
N LEU A 625 10.04 -16.45 23.71
CA LEU A 625 9.78 -17.36 22.58
C LEU A 625 9.95 -16.69 21.21
N GLY A 626 10.14 -15.36 21.16
CA GLY A 626 10.36 -14.63 19.92
C GLY A 626 9.11 -14.48 19.05
N ARG A 627 7.91 -14.76 19.57
CA ARG A 627 6.64 -14.64 18.84
C ARG A 627 5.48 -14.23 19.75
N PRO A 628 4.42 -13.62 19.21
CA PRO A 628 3.15 -13.50 19.93
C PRO A 628 2.49 -14.85 20.18
N THR A 629 1.49 -14.86 21.07
CA THR A 629 0.64 -16.04 21.23
C THR A 629 -0.19 -16.30 19.97
N TYR A 630 -0.45 -17.57 19.69
CA TYR A 630 -1.22 -18.02 18.55
C TYR A 630 -2.71 -17.73 18.72
N GLY A 631 -3.25 -17.85 19.92
CA GLY A 631 -4.68 -17.72 20.12
C GLY A 631 -5.10 -17.98 21.54
N ARG A 632 -6.40 -18.26 21.72
CA ARG A 632 -7.04 -18.26 23.04
C ARG A 632 -6.59 -19.41 23.93
N GLN A 633 -6.37 -20.60 23.38
CA GLN A 633 -5.97 -21.76 24.16
C GLN A 633 -4.61 -21.55 24.85
N GLU A 634 -3.63 -21.03 24.11
CA GLU A 634 -2.27 -20.79 24.60
C GLU A 634 -2.25 -19.73 25.71
N ILE A 635 -2.87 -18.57 25.47
CA ILE A 635 -2.93 -17.51 26.48
C ILE A 635 -3.69 -17.96 27.74
N ASN A 636 -4.73 -18.80 27.60
CA ASN A 636 -5.47 -19.34 28.73
C ASN A 636 -4.65 -20.31 29.56
N ALA A 637 -3.90 -21.21 28.92
CA ALA A 637 -3.04 -22.15 29.62
C ALA A 637 -1.99 -21.39 30.48
N TYR A 638 -1.38 -20.36 29.92
CA TYR A 638 -0.45 -19.51 30.68
C TYR A 638 -1.15 -18.68 31.76
N PHE A 639 -2.36 -18.17 31.49
CA PHE A 639 -3.14 -17.47 32.50
C PHE A 639 -3.50 -18.37 33.69
N ASP A 640 -3.87 -19.63 33.44
CA ASP A 640 -4.17 -20.61 34.49
C ASP A 640 -2.93 -20.93 35.35
N ILE A 641 -1.75 -21.03 34.73
CA ILE A 641 -0.47 -21.19 35.43
C ILE A 641 -0.20 -19.96 36.31
N CYS A 642 -0.36 -18.76 35.76
CA CYS A 642 -0.20 -17.51 36.51
C CYS A 642 -1.15 -17.43 37.71
N ALA A 643 -2.42 -17.80 37.52
CA ALA A 643 -3.44 -17.76 38.56
C ALA A 643 -3.16 -18.77 39.70
N LYS A 644 -2.63 -19.96 39.38
CA LYS A 644 -2.39 -21.03 40.35
C LYS A 644 -1.01 -20.99 41.00
N LYS A 645 0.04 -20.69 40.23
CA LYS A 645 1.45 -20.86 40.62
C LYS A 645 2.26 -19.54 40.58
N GLY A 646 1.69 -18.47 40.02
CA GLY A 646 2.32 -17.15 39.98
C GLY A 646 3.38 -16.98 38.88
N PHE A 647 4.11 -15.86 38.98
CA PHE A 647 5.02 -15.35 37.94
C PHE A 647 6.20 -16.29 37.64
N TYR A 648 6.87 -16.85 38.65
CA TYR A 648 8.06 -17.68 38.42
C TYR A 648 7.75 -18.96 37.64
N ALA A 649 6.60 -19.57 37.93
CA ALA A 649 6.13 -20.76 37.23
C ALA A 649 5.76 -20.48 35.76
N LEU A 650 5.34 -19.25 35.43
CA LEU A 650 5.12 -18.84 34.03
C LEU A 650 6.44 -18.87 33.25
N ILE A 651 7.50 -18.29 33.82
CA ILE A 651 8.83 -18.26 33.18
C ILE A 651 9.36 -19.67 32.97
N ASP A 652 9.25 -20.52 34.00
CA ASP A 652 9.64 -21.94 33.89
C ASP A 652 8.84 -22.65 32.79
N ALA A 653 7.51 -22.49 32.76
CA ALA A 653 6.67 -23.11 31.74
C ALA A 653 6.99 -22.67 30.30
N MET A 654 7.49 -21.44 30.10
CA MET A 654 7.91 -20.96 28.77
C MET A 654 9.28 -21.50 28.37
N LEU A 655 10.26 -21.51 29.29
CA LEU A 655 11.64 -21.95 29.00
C LEU A 655 11.77 -23.47 28.95
N ASP A 656 10.96 -24.20 29.71
CA ASP A 656 10.90 -25.67 29.71
C ASP A 656 9.99 -26.21 28.59
N SER A 657 9.46 -25.32 27.74
CA SER A 657 8.63 -25.73 26.59
C SER A 657 9.47 -26.43 25.51
N GLN A 658 8.82 -27.39 24.83
CA GLN A 658 9.43 -28.08 23.69
C GLN A 658 9.81 -27.07 22.57
N GLU A 659 8.98 -26.06 22.35
CA GLU A 659 9.25 -25.04 21.33
C GLU A 659 10.50 -24.22 21.63
N TYR A 660 10.73 -23.84 22.89
CA TYR A 660 11.96 -23.13 23.28
C TYR A 660 13.19 -24.01 23.01
N SER A 661 13.09 -25.29 23.36
CA SER A 661 14.18 -26.25 23.17
C SER A 661 14.53 -26.50 21.70
N GLU A 662 13.54 -26.66 20.84
CA GLU A 662 13.74 -26.83 19.39
C GLU A 662 14.23 -25.55 18.70
N ALA A 663 13.80 -24.37 19.17
CA ALA A 663 14.13 -23.10 18.53
C ALA A 663 15.48 -22.51 18.94
N PHE A 664 15.84 -22.64 20.21
CA PHE A 664 17.01 -21.96 20.80
C PHE A 664 17.98 -22.89 21.53
N GLY A 665 17.57 -24.11 21.89
CA GLY A 665 18.43 -25.05 22.62
C GLY A 665 18.89 -24.51 23.98
N GLU A 666 20.17 -24.72 24.28
CA GLU A 666 20.84 -24.31 25.53
C GLU A 666 21.92 -23.22 25.29
N ASP A 667 22.19 -22.90 24.02
CA ASP A 667 23.34 -22.11 23.56
C ASP A 667 22.93 -20.82 22.83
N THR A 668 21.70 -20.72 22.31
CA THR A 668 21.28 -19.63 21.44
C THR A 668 20.49 -18.57 22.21
N VAL A 669 20.84 -17.29 22.03
CA VAL A 669 20.05 -16.18 22.57
C VAL A 669 18.72 -16.10 21.81
N PRO A 670 17.56 -16.00 22.49
CA PRO A 670 16.29 -15.80 21.83
C PRO A 670 16.30 -14.59 20.92
N TYR A 671 15.58 -14.68 19.81
CA TYR A 671 15.46 -13.59 18.84
C TYR A 671 14.01 -13.52 18.34
N GLU A 672 13.65 -12.38 17.74
CA GLU A 672 12.31 -12.19 17.16
C GLU A 672 12.11 -13.11 15.96
N ARG A 673 11.34 -14.19 16.14
CA ARG A 673 11.01 -15.18 15.11
C ARG A 673 9.76 -14.81 14.32
N TYR A 674 8.74 -14.21 14.95
CA TYR A 674 7.49 -13.85 14.26
C TYR A 674 7.02 -12.44 14.61
N VAL A 675 6.42 -11.80 13.61
CA VAL A 675 5.78 -10.49 13.71
C VAL A 675 4.32 -10.59 13.29
N THR A 676 3.48 -9.68 13.81
CA THR A 676 2.10 -9.55 13.33
C THR A 676 2.06 -8.79 12.00
N PRO A 677 1.00 -8.96 11.18
CA PRO A 677 0.79 -8.13 10.00
C PRO A 677 0.87 -6.63 10.27
N ALA A 678 0.30 -6.17 11.39
CA ALA A 678 0.39 -4.79 11.84
C ALA A 678 1.85 -4.35 12.11
N GLY A 679 2.62 -5.18 12.84
CA GLY A 679 4.03 -4.88 13.13
C GLY A 679 4.93 -4.90 11.89
N LEU A 680 4.70 -5.82 10.95
CA LEU A 680 5.40 -5.81 9.67
C LEU A 680 5.09 -4.55 8.85
N SER A 681 3.82 -4.14 8.79
CA SER A 681 3.40 -2.92 8.08
C SER A 681 4.09 -1.67 8.65
N LEU A 682 4.21 -1.55 9.97
CA LEU A 682 4.90 -0.43 10.63
C LEU A 682 6.39 -0.32 10.25
N ARG A 683 7.01 -1.45 9.89
CA ARG A 683 8.43 -1.50 9.49
C ARG A 683 8.60 -1.35 7.98
N GLY A 684 7.75 -1.99 7.18
CA GLY A 684 7.92 -2.10 5.73
C GLY A 684 7.14 -1.08 4.89
N ASN A 685 6.09 -0.42 5.40
CA ASN A 685 5.31 0.57 4.64
C ASN A 685 5.77 2.01 4.91
N ARG A 686 7.09 2.21 5.04
CA ARG A 686 7.70 3.55 5.17
C ARG A 686 8.04 4.08 3.79
N VAL A 687 7.96 5.40 3.59
CA VAL A 687 8.18 6.04 2.27
C VAL A 687 9.48 5.57 1.61
N GLY A 688 10.57 5.41 2.36
CA GLY A 688 11.85 4.92 1.84
C GLY A 688 11.93 3.42 1.53
N SER A 689 11.01 2.59 2.04
CA SER A 689 10.98 1.13 1.83
C SER A 689 9.85 0.66 0.90
N ILE A 690 9.06 1.59 0.36
CA ILE A 690 7.96 1.29 -0.56
C ILE A 690 8.47 1.06 -2.00
N ALA A 691 9.55 1.75 -2.40
CA ALA A 691 10.18 1.57 -3.72
C ALA A 691 10.65 0.12 -3.97
N ASP A 692 11.15 -0.56 -2.93
CA ASP A 692 11.61 -1.96 -2.99
C ASP A 692 10.47 -2.99 -3.11
N LYS A 693 9.20 -2.56 -3.02
CA LYS A 693 8.03 -3.47 -3.03
C LYS A 693 7.40 -3.65 -4.40
N GLY A 694 8.08 -3.22 -5.46
CA GLY A 694 7.56 -3.37 -6.82
C GLY A 694 6.31 -2.53 -7.07
N SER A 695 6.13 -1.41 -6.34
CA SER A 695 5.36 -0.30 -6.92
C SER A 695 6.02 -0.04 -8.26
N LYS A 696 5.28 -0.18 -9.36
CA LYS A 696 5.79 0.18 -10.68
C LYS A 696 6.28 1.62 -10.57
N VAL A 697 7.59 1.79 -10.38
CA VAL A 697 8.25 3.03 -10.72
C VAL A 697 7.88 3.14 -12.18
N THR A 698 6.98 4.06 -12.50
CA THR A 698 6.84 4.53 -13.87
C THR A 698 8.25 4.95 -14.22
N GLN A 699 8.97 4.09 -14.94
CA GLN A 699 10.21 4.51 -15.56
C GLN A 699 9.81 5.78 -16.31
N GLU A 700 10.46 6.89 -15.99
CA GLU A 700 10.31 8.08 -16.81
C GLU A 700 10.84 7.69 -18.19
N GLU A 701 9.94 7.19 -19.03
CA GLU A 701 10.24 6.89 -20.41
C GLU A 701 10.64 8.21 -21.02
N THR A 702 11.85 8.26 -21.57
CA THR A 702 12.30 9.42 -22.31
C THR A 702 11.25 9.70 -23.39
N PRO A 703 10.63 10.89 -23.39
CA PRO A 703 9.56 11.13 -24.33
C PRO A 703 10.09 10.95 -25.75
N ARG A 704 9.30 10.35 -26.64
CA ARG A 704 9.74 9.90 -27.97
C ARG A 704 10.47 10.97 -28.80
N PHE A 705 10.16 12.25 -28.59
CA PHE A 705 10.87 13.34 -29.25
C PHE A 705 12.33 13.46 -28.78
N MET A 706 12.63 13.15 -27.51
CA MET A 706 14.00 13.06 -26.99
C MET A 706 14.72 11.83 -27.53
N GLU A 707 14.05 10.69 -27.69
CA GLU A 707 14.66 9.50 -28.31
C GLU A 707 15.03 9.73 -29.78
N LEU A 708 14.15 10.42 -30.54
CA LEU A 708 14.42 10.79 -31.93
C LEU A 708 15.54 11.85 -32.04
N ALA A 709 15.76 12.66 -31.00
CA ALA A 709 16.82 13.66 -30.96
C ALA A 709 18.14 13.12 -30.38
N ALA A 710 18.11 12.01 -29.65
CA ALA A 710 19.28 11.44 -29.00
C ALA A 710 20.26 10.88 -30.03
N ALA A 711 21.55 11.17 -29.84
CA ALA A 711 22.60 10.54 -30.63
C ALA A 711 22.68 9.04 -30.29
N ALA A 712 22.67 8.18 -31.31
CA ALA A 712 22.60 6.72 -31.16
C ALA A 712 23.79 6.08 -30.41
N GLN A 713 24.92 6.78 -30.29
CA GLN A 713 26.15 6.25 -29.71
C GLN A 713 26.88 7.34 -28.91
N LEU A 714 27.60 6.91 -27.86
CA LEU A 714 28.50 7.78 -27.11
C LEU A 714 29.64 8.22 -28.04
N ARG A 715 29.67 9.51 -28.37
CA ARG A 715 30.65 10.05 -29.32
C ARG A 715 31.96 10.30 -28.61
N THR A 716 33.01 9.63 -29.06
CA THR A 716 34.37 9.89 -28.61
C THR A 716 34.86 11.21 -29.19
N GLU A 717 35.85 11.83 -28.55
CA GLU A 717 36.41 13.11 -29.01
C GLU A 717 36.87 13.09 -30.49
N PRO A 718 37.47 12.01 -31.02
CA PRO A 718 37.78 11.92 -32.45
C PRO A 718 36.56 11.95 -33.38
N ASP A 719 35.44 11.31 -33.02
CA ASP A 719 34.20 11.36 -33.81
C ASP A 719 33.57 12.76 -33.79
N ILE A 720 33.64 13.43 -32.64
CA ILE A 720 33.22 14.82 -32.50
C ILE A 720 34.08 15.72 -33.42
N GLN A 721 35.40 15.58 -33.37
CA GLN A 721 36.32 16.36 -34.22
C GLN A 721 36.10 16.08 -35.71
N PHE A 722 35.89 14.82 -36.10
CA PHE A 722 35.59 14.45 -37.50
C PHE A 722 34.32 15.15 -38.01
N ARG A 723 33.24 15.15 -37.22
CA ARG A 723 31.98 15.80 -37.57
C ARG A 723 32.08 17.33 -37.55
N VAL A 724 32.88 17.91 -36.66
CA VAL A 724 33.15 19.36 -36.64
C VAL A 724 33.90 19.79 -37.91
N ASN A 725 34.78 18.94 -38.43
CA ASN A 725 35.59 19.22 -39.61
C ASN A 725 34.92 18.85 -40.94
N GLN A 726 33.68 18.36 -40.93
CA GLN A 726 32.98 17.97 -42.15
C GLN A 726 32.60 19.18 -43.02
N GLY A 727 32.65 19.00 -44.34
CA GLY A 727 32.25 20.01 -45.33
C GLY A 727 33.40 20.85 -45.88
N VAL A 728 33.06 21.94 -46.57
CA VAL A 728 34.04 22.92 -47.06
C VAL A 728 34.62 23.68 -45.88
N SER A 729 35.91 24.03 -45.94
CA SER A 729 36.58 24.72 -44.84
C SER A 729 35.89 26.04 -44.46
N LYS A 730 35.81 26.31 -43.14
CA LYS A 730 35.28 27.58 -42.59
C LYS A 730 36.03 28.82 -43.13
N LYS A 731 37.23 28.65 -43.70
CA LYS A 731 37.98 29.71 -44.38
C LYS A 731 37.13 30.41 -45.46
N ARG A 732 36.19 29.71 -46.11
CA ARG A 732 35.27 30.31 -47.08
C ARG A 732 34.41 31.42 -46.46
N GLU A 733 33.87 31.21 -45.27
CA GLU A 733 33.06 32.20 -44.55
C GLU A 733 33.93 33.29 -43.94
N GLN A 734 35.17 32.95 -43.54
CA GLN A 734 36.11 33.86 -42.87
C GLN A 734 36.93 34.75 -43.84
N THR A 735 36.85 34.53 -45.16
CA THR A 735 37.65 35.29 -46.13
C THR A 735 37.11 36.72 -46.25
N LYS A 736 37.93 37.71 -45.87
CA LYS A 736 37.60 39.14 -46.00
C LYS A 736 37.85 39.62 -47.42
N VAL A 737 36.84 40.23 -48.04
CA VAL A 737 36.94 40.87 -49.35
C VAL A 737 37.29 42.34 -49.18
N PHE A 738 38.38 42.79 -49.81
CA PHE A 738 38.82 44.19 -49.78
C PHE A 738 38.28 44.91 -51.01
N LYS A 739 37.55 46.01 -50.79
CA LYS A 739 36.99 46.87 -51.84
C LYS A 739 37.44 48.31 -51.66
N LEU A 740 37.80 48.98 -52.75
CA LEU A 740 38.15 50.39 -52.79
C LEU A 740 36.92 51.21 -53.19
N THR A 741 36.08 51.59 -52.22
CA THR A 741 34.84 52.34 -52.50
C THR A 741 35.02 53.86 -52.40
N ASN A 742 36.06 54.34 -51.70
CA ASN A 742 36.34 55.77 -51.52
C ASN A 742 37.85 56.02 -51.40
N LEU A 743 38.34 57.08 -52.04
CA LEU A 743 39.73 57.53 -52.02
C LEU A 743 40.03 58.52 -50.87
N SER A 744 39.00 59.07 -50.21
CA SER A 744 39.19 60.02 -49.10
C SER A 744 39.78 59.38 -47.84
N ASP A 745 39.52 58.09 -47.62
CA ASP A 745 39.99 57.32 -46.47
C ASP A 745 41.40 56.77 -46.72
N LYS A 746 42.42 57.59 -46.45
CA LYS A 746 43.83 57.23 -46.63
C LYS A 746 44.26 55.97 -45.85
N PRO A 747 43.82 55.74 -44.60
CA PRO A 747 44.06 54.48 -43.89
C PRO A 747 43.51 53.26 -44.63
N ASN A 748 42.25 53.30 -45.09
CA ASN A 748 41.65 52.17 -45.81
C ASN A 748 42.30 51.96 -47.18
N LEU A 749 42.65 53.03 -47.89
CA LEU A 749 43.43 52.95 -49.13
C LEU A 749 44.76 52.21 -48.90
N LYS A 750 45.49 52.54 -47.83
CA LYS A 750 46.74 51.85 -47.46
C LYS A 750 46.51 50.38 -47.12
N LEU A 751 45.40 50.04 -46.48
CA LEU A 751 45.02 48.65 -46.19
C LEU A 751 44.68 47.86 -47.44
N VAL A 752 43.95 48.46 -48.39
CA VAL A 752 43.60 47.84 -49.68
C VAL A 752 44.86 47.65 -50.54
N MET A 753 45.76 48.64 -50.61
CA MET A 753 47.05 48.49 -51.27
C MET A 753 47.88 47.36 -50.64
N GLY A 754 47.95 47.31 -49.31
CA GLY A 754 48.58 46.20 -48.59
C GLY A 754 47.95 44.84 -48.89
N ALA A 755 46.62 44.77 -49.01
CA ALA A 755 45.93 43.54 -49.38
C ALA A 755 46.22 43.12 -50.83
N ALA A 756 46.29 44.08 -51.77
CA ALA A 756 46.66 43.83 -53.16
C ALA A 756 48.08 43.29 -53.26
N TYR A 757 49.03 43.86 -52.51
CA TYR A 757 50.39 43.32 -52.42
C TYR A 757 50.42 41.88 -51.91
N ARG A 758 49.70 41.58 -50.82
CA ARG A 758 49.63 40.22 -50.27
C ARG A 758 48.96 39.23 -51.22
N GLN A 759 47.98 39.67 -52.01
CA GLN A 759 47.32 38.80 -52.96
C GLN A 759 48.22 38.48 -54.16
N VAL A 760 48.85 39.50 -54.75
CA VAL A 760 49.66 39.36 -55.98
C VAL A 760 51.02 38.70 -55.68
N PHE A 761 51.64 39.04 -54.55
CA PHE A 761 52.98 38.54 -54.19
C PHE A 761 52.97 37.46 -53.11
N GLU A 762 51.79 37.02 -52.66
CA GLU A 762 51.54 36.05 -51.57
C GLU A 762 51.98 36.50 -50.17
N ARG A 763 52.62 37.66 -50.04
CA ARG A 763 53.19 38.19 -48.79
C ARG A 763 53.33 39.71 -48.86
N ASP A 764 53.58 40.33 -47.70
CA ASP A 764 53.92 41.75 -47.66
C ASP A 764 55.25 42.02 -48.36
N VAL A 765 55.27 43.09 -49.12
CA VAL A 765 56.34 43.41 -50.07
C VAL A 765 57.48 44.23 -49.43
N ALA A 766 57.18 44.96 -48.35
CA ALA A 766 58.11 45.85 -47.66
C ALA A 766 59.47 45.24 -47.26
N PRO A 767 59.58 43.96 -46.84
CA PRO A 767 60.86 43.39 -46.40
C PRO A 767 61.82 43.00 -47.54
N TYR A 768 61.38 42.97 -48.81
CA TYR A 768 62.15 42.37 -49.92
C TYR A 768 62.36 43.31 -51.11
N ILE A 769 61.94 44.56 -50.95
CA ILE A 769 62.17 45.63 -51.91
C ILE A 769 63.32 46.51 -51.40
N VAL A 770 64.29 46.81 -52.28
CA VAL A 770 65.47 47.65 -51.97
C VAL A 770 65.25 49.12 -52.42
N GLN A 771 64.32 49.38 -53.36
CA GLN A 771 64.01 50.71 -53.91
C GLN A 771 62.49 50.95 -53.91
N ASN A 772 61.99 52.19 -53.86
CA ASN A 772 60.52 52.45 -53.89
C ASN A 772 59.86 52.15 -55.26
N GLU A 773 59.89 50.90 -55.72
CA GLU A 773 59.47 50.43 -57.06
C GLU A 773 57.99 50.72 -57.36
N PHE A 774 57.13 50.68 -56.34
CA PHE A 774 55.68 50.86 -56.50
C PHE A 774 55.15 52.23 -56.07
N SER A 775 56.02 53.14 -55.61
CA SER A 775 55.61 54.48 -55.16
C SER A 775 54.82 55.27 -56.20
N VAL A 776 55.15 55.08 -57.49
CA VAL A 776 54.44 55.70 -58.62
C VAL A 776 53.05 55.10 -58.82
N LEU A 777 52.86 53.80 -58.62
CA LEU A 777 51.54 53.17 -58.72
C LEU A 777 50.66 53.53 -57.52
N GLU A 778 51.26 53.61 -56.32
CA GLU A 778 50.56 54.01 -55.09
C GLU A 778 50.08 55.46 -55.18
N SER A 779 50.92 56.37 -55.69
CA SER A 779 50.53 57.77 -55.87
C SER A 779 49.43 57.91 -56.93
N ARG A 780 49.54 57.21 -58.06
CA ARG A 780 48.52 57.20 -59.12
C ARG A 780 47.17 56.69 -58.62
N LEU A 781 47.15 55.59 -57.87
CA LEU A 781 45.92 55.06 -57.28
C LEU A 781 45.36 56.03 -56.23
N GLY A 782 46.22 56.62 -55.39
CA GLY A 782 45.81 57.57 -54.37
C GLY A 782 45.26 58.90 -54.90
N ASN A 783 45.71 59.31 -56.09
CA ASN A 783 45.22 60.48 -56.80
C ASN A 783 43.97 60.18 -57.67
N GLY A 784 43.59 58.90 -57.82
CA GLY A 784 42.50 58.48 -58.69
C GLY A 784 42.83 58.53 -60.20
N GLU A 785 44.12 58.55 -60.54
CA GLU A 785 44.59 58.51 -61.94
C GLU A 785 44.47 57.12 -62.57
N ILE A 786 44.42 56.07 -61.74
CA ILE A 786 44.19 54.68 -62.13
C ILE A 786 43.16 54.02 -61.19
N ASN A 787 42.42 53.02 -61.68
CA ASN A 787 41.52 52.21 -60.84
C ASN A 787 42.27 51.05 -60.16
N LEU A 788 41.63 50.33 -59.23
CA LEU A 788 42.29 49.24 -58.48
C LEU A 788 42.67 48.07 -59.41
N LYS A 789 41.88 47.83 -60.46
CA LYS A 789 42.19 46.85 -61.51
C LYS A 789 43.49 47.19 -62.25
N GLU A 790 43.66 48.43 -62.70
CA GLU A 790 44.87 48.94 -63.35
C GLU A 790 46.06 48.96 -62.38
N PHE A 791 45.81 49.22 -61.11
CA PHE A 791 46.83 49.07 -60.07
C PHE A 791 47.31 47.61 -59.95
N ILE A 792 46.40 46.63 -59.91
CA ILE A 792 46.74 45.19 -59.87
C ILE A 792 47.45 44.75 -61.15
N GLU A 793 47.04 45.23 -62.32
CA GLU A 793 47.74 45.01 -63.59
C GLU A 793 49.15 45.61 -63.56
N GLY A 794 49.31 46.81 -63.00
CA GLY A 794 50.62 47.45 -62.77
C GLY A 794 51.52 46.63 -61.84
N LEU A 795 50.96 46.00 -60.81
CA LEU A 795 51.71 45.10 -59.93
C LEU A 795 52.15 43.81 -60.66
N GLY A 796 51.27 43.20 -61.45
CA GLY A 796 51.55 41.96 -62.18
C GLY A 796 52.52 42.13 -63.36
N THR A 797 52.63 43.34 -63.90
CA THR A 797 53.56 43.66 -65.01
C THR A 797 54.92 44.19 -64.54
N SER A 798 55.13 44.24 -63.21
CA SER A 798 56.35 44.73 -62.59
C SER A 798 57.56 43.80 -62.75
N ASN A 799 58.76 44.39 -62.64
CA ASN A 799 60.00 43.62 -62.63
C ASN A 799 60.08 42.67 -61.43
N LEU A 800 59.48 43.04 -60.29
CA LEU A 800 59.43 42.20 -59.10
C LEU A 800 58.59 40.93 -59.34
N TYR A 801 57.41 41.07 -59.95
CA TYR A 801 56.55 39.92 -60.25
C TYR A 801 57.23 38.99 -61.28
N LEU A 802 57.91 39.59 -62.26
CA LEU A 802 58.72 38.86 -63.22
C LEU A 802 59.82 38.03 -62.52
N LYS A 803 60.53 38.61 -61.56
CA LYS A 803 61.62 37.94 -60.83
C LYS A 803 61.13 36.82 -59.89
N GLU A 804 59.99 36.99 -59.25
CA GLU A 804 59.49 36.02 -58.25
C GLU A 804 58.66 34.89 -58.85
N PHE A 805 57.79 35.19 -59.83
CA PHE A 805 56.76 34.25 -60.29
C PHE A 805 56.86 33.89 -61.78
N TYR A 806 57.73 34.55 -62.55
CA TYR A 806 57.96 34.21 -63.96
C TYR A 806 59.30 33.55 -64.24
N THR A 807 60.43 34.18 -63.86
CA THR A 807 61.77 33.64 -64.18
C THR A 807 62.12 32.30 -63.53
N PRO A 808 61.67 31.93 -62.30
CA PRO A 808 62.09 30.69 -61.67
C PRO A 808 61.21 29.49 -62.05
N TYR A 809 60.15 29.69 -62.85
CA TYR A 809 59.11 28.69 -63.08
C TYR A 809 58.80 28.49 -64.58
N PRO A 810 58.42 27.27 -65.00
CA PRO A 810 57.99 27.03 -66.38
C PRO A 810 56.62 27.69 -66.66
N ASN A 811 56.32 27.99 -67.93
CA ASN A 811 55.07 28.67 -68.32
C ASN A 811 53.80 28.02 -67.75
N THR A 812 53.73 26.70 -67.64
CA THR A 812 52.58 26.00 -67.03
C THR A 812 52.40 26.35 -65.55
N LYS A 813 53.50 26.46 -64.80
CA LYS A 813 53.50 26.90 -63.39
C LYS A 813 53.14 28.38 -63.28
N VAL A 814 53.64 29.20 -64.21
CA VAL A 814 53.26 30.63 -64.31
C VAL A 814 51.76 30.78 -64.55
N ILE A 815 51.15 29.90 -65.35
CA ILE A 815 49.72 29.93 -65.61
C ILE A 815 48.91 29.62 -64.34
N GLU A 816 49.23 28.55 -63.60
CA GLU A 816 48.50 28.25 -62.35
C GLU A 816 48.68 29.33 -61.28
N LEU A 817 49.87 29.94 -61.18
CA LEU A 817 50.14 31.04 -60.26
C LEU A 817 49.41 32.30 -60.72
N GLY A 818 49.44 32.62 -62.01
CA GLY A 818 48.70 33.75 -62.57
C GLY A 818 47.19 33.64 -62.33
N THR A 819 46.58 32.48 -62.59
CA THR A 819 45.15 32.29 -62.28
C THR A 819 44.89 32.32 -60.77
N LYS A 820 45.83 31.87 -59.93
CA LYS A 820 45.73 31.97 -58.47
C LYS A 820 45.75 33.43 -58.00
N HIS A 821 46.73 34.23 -58.43
CA HIS A 821 46.91 35.61 -57.98
C HIS A 821 45.79 36.53 -58.49
N PHE A 822 45.45 36.43 -59.77
CA PHE A 822 44.55 37.39 -60.42
C PHE A 822 43.11 36.91 -60.55
N LEU A 823 42.88 35.60 -60.66
CA LEU A 823 41.52 35.03 -60.72
C LEU A 823 41.11 34.32 -59.42
N GLY A 824 41.99 34.16 -58.45
CA GLY A 824 41.62 33.51 -57.20
C GLY A 824 41.32 32.00 -57.32
N ARG A 825 41.78 31.34 -58.40
CA ARG A 825 41.44 29.94 -58.73
C ARG A 825 42.55 29.22 -59.52
N ALA A 826 42.44 27.90 -59.62
CA ALA A 826 43.23 27.11 -60.57
C ALA A 826 42.73 27.28 -62.02
N PRO A 827 43.52 26.85 -63.03
CA PRO A 827 43.05 26.74 -64.41
C PRO A 827 41.87 25.75 -64.52
N LEU A 828 40.86 26.10 -65.32
CA LEU A 828 39.59 25.38 -65.44
C LEU A 828 39.74 24.09 -66.23
N ASP A 829 40.39 24.16 -67.39
CA ASP A 829 40.50 23.08 -68.35
C ASP A 829 41.78 23.18 -69.20
N GLN A 830 41.96 22.20 -70.10
CA GLN A 830 43.12 22.16 -70.98
C GLN A 830 43.09 23.26 -72.05
N ALA A 831 41.90 23.76 -72.42
CA ALA A 831 41.76 24.82 -73.41
C ALA A 831 42.29 26.15 -72.87
N GLU A 832 42.01 26.45 -71.60
CA GLU A 832 42.53 27.62 -70.89
C GLU A 832 44.07 27.56 -70.76
N ILE A 833 44.62 26.41 -70.36
CA ILE A 833 46.08 26.21 -70.29
C ILE A 833 46.73 26.43 -71.67
N ARG A 834 46.15 25.89 -72.74
CA ARG A 834 46.65 26.08 -74.11
C ARG A 834 46.57 27.55 -74.55
N LYS A 835 45.45 28.22 -74.28
CA LYS A 835 45.24 29.65 -74.59
C LYS A 835 46.34 30.49 -73.92
N TYR A 836 46.54 30.33 -72.62
CA TYR A 836 47.51 31.12 -71.89
C TYR A 836 48.96 30.77 -72.20
N ASN A 837 49.26 29.50 -72.48
CA ASN A 837 50.61 29.11 -72.90
C ASN A 837 50.97 29.74 -74.26
N GLN A 838 50.02 29.81 -75.19
CA GLN A 838 50.21 30.50 -76.47
C GLN A 838 50.45 32.00 -76.28
N ILE A 839 49.73 32.64 -75.34
CA ILE A 839 49.90 34.07 -75.04
C ILE A 839 51.26 34.34 -74.39
N LEU A 840 51.68 33.52 -73.43
CA LEU A 840 53.00 33.62 -72.81
C LEU A 840 54.13 33.43 -73.83
N ALA A 841 53.97 32.50 -74.77
CA ALA A 841 54.95 32.25 -75.82
C ALA A 841 55.07 33.39 -76.86
N THR A 842 53.97 34.10 -77.14
CA THR A 842 53.92 35.12 -78.21
C THR A 842 54.07 36.56 -77.71
N LYS A 843 53.47 36.90 -76.57
CA LYS A 843 53.38 38.26 -76.03
C LYS A 843 54.12 38.43 -74.69
N GLY A 844 54.65 37.35 -74.11
CA GLY A 844 55.33 37.34 -72.82
C GLY A 844 54.41 37.62 -71.62
N LEU A 845 55.02 37.84 -70.45
CA LEU A 845 54.31 38.01 -69.18
C LEU A 845 53.31 39.19 -69.18
N LYS A 846 53.68 40.33 -69.76
CA LYS A 846 52.82 41.52 -69.79
C LYS A 846 51.51 41.25 -70.54
N GLY A 847 51.60 40.62 -71.72
CA GLY A 847 50.41 40.24 -72.49
C GLY A 847 49.53 39.20 -71.79
N PHE A 848 50.12 38.31 -70.98
CA PHE A 848 49.37 37.33 -70.19
C PHE A 848 48.58 37.97 -69.04
N ILE A 849 49.19 38.90 -68.29
CA ILE A 849 48.51 39.60 -67.19
C ILE A 849 47.39 40.50 -67.72
N SER A 850 47.64 41.28 -68.77
CA SER A 850 46.60 42.11 -69.39
C SER A 850 45.42 41.29 -69.91
N GLU A 851 45.65 40.10 -70.46
CA GLU A 851 44.57 39.19 -70.88
C GLU A 851 43.75 38.63 -69.69
N ILE A 852 44.40 38.30 -68.57
CA ILE A 852 43.70 37.79 -67.38
C ILE A 852 42.86 38.89 -66.74
N VAL A 853 43.46 40.05 -66.47
CA VAL A 853 42.78 41.18 -65.81
C VAL A 853 41.72 41.79 -66.73
N GLY A 854 41.94 41.77 -68.05
CA GLY A 854 40.97 42.16 -69.07
C GLY A 854 39.86 41.13 -69.36
N SER A 855 39.91 39.94 -68.73
CA SER A 855 38.92 38.89 -68.99
C SER A 855 37.52 39.26 -68.44
N MET A 856 36.47 38.76 -69.12
CA MET A 856 35.08 38.92 -68.66
C MET A 856 34.88 38.32 -67.25
N GLU A 857 35.60 37.26 -66.91
CA GLU A 857 35.52 36.64 -65.59
C GLU A 857 36.07 37.54 -64.49
N TYR A 858 37.21 38.20 -64.72
CA TYR A 858 37.77 39.16 -63.76
C TYR A 858 36.76 40.29 -63.51
N GLY A 859 36.18 40.83 -64.59
CA GLY A 859 35.14 41.87 -64.52
C GLY A 859 33.88 41.43 -63.73
N GLN A 860 33.40 40.20 -63.93
CA GLN A 860 32.24 39.68 -63.19
C GLN A 860 32.55 39.35 -61.72
N ALA A 861 33.75 38.87 -61.42
CA ALA A 861 34.11 38.42 -60.07
C ALA A 861 34.61 39.54 -59.15
N PHE A 862 35.36 40.48 -59.71
CA PHE A 862 36.05 41.53 -58.95
C PHE A 862 35.71 42.94 -59.43
N GLY A 863 35.30 43.13 -60.69
CA GLY A 863 35.05 44.46 -61.23
C GLY A 863 36.32 45.32 -61.25
N GLU A 864 36.18 46.62 -61.01
CA GLU A 864 37.31 47.56 -61.01
C GLU A 864 37.84 47.92 -59.62
N ASP A 865 37.09 47.58 -58.57
CA ASP A 865 37.28 48.10 -57.20
C ASP A 865 37.59 47.01 -56.17
N VAL A 866 37.64 45.73 -56.53
CA VAL A 866 37.82 44.62 -55.58
C VAL A 866 39.18 43.97 -55.77
N VAL A 867 39.90 43.74 -54.67
CA VAL A 867 41.13 42.95 -54.69
C VAL A 867 40.77 41.47 -54.91
N PRO A 868 41.42 40.76 -55.84
CA PRO A 868 41.24 39.32 -56.00
C PRO A 868 41.42 38.58 -54.69
N TYR A 869 40.63 37.53 -54.49
CA TYR A 869 40.65 36.71 -53.28
C TYR A 869 40.45 35.24 -53.62
N ASN A 870 40.78 34.33 -52.70
CA ASN A 870 40.61 32.90 -52.91
C ASN A 870 39.12 32.53 -53.12
N ARG A 871 38.77 32.03 -54.31
CA ARG A 871 37.40 31.67 -54.68
C ARG A 871 37.20 30.15 -54.58
N TYR A 872 36.12 29.75 -53.92
CA TYR A 872 35.72 28.34 -53.75
C TYR A 872 34.70 27.95 -54.82
N LEU A 873 35.17 27.77 -56.06
CA LEU A 873 34.31 27.44 -57.21
C LEU A 873 33.84 25.98 -57.17
N THR A 874 32.54 25.76 -57.42
CA THR A 874 31.90 24.43 -57.39
C THR A 874 31.81 23.78 -58.78
N LEU A 875 31.69 24.58 -59.83
CA LEU A 875 31.77 24.18 -61.23
C LEU A 875 32.96 24.95 -61.84
N PRO A 876 33.91 24.35 -62.59
CA PRO A 876 34.01 22.99 -63.18
C PRO A 876 34.57 21.87 -62.26
N ALA A 877 34.50 20.61 -62.74
CA ALA A 877 34.66 19.36 -61.97
C ALA A 877 35.95 19.21 -61.12
N ALA A 878 37.10 19.70 -61.58
CA ALA A 878 38.37 19.58 -60.86
C ALA A 878 38.84 20.90 -60.22
N ASN A 879 38.08 21.98 -60.35
CA ASN A 879 38.56 23.30 -59.98
C ASN A 879 38.65 23.49 -58.46
N PHE A 880 37.65 23.02 -57.71
CA PHE A 880 37.67 23.07 -56.24
C PHE A 880 38.91 22.38 -55.63
N PRO A 881 39.17 21.08 -55.87
CA PRO A 881 40.32 20.41 -55.25
C PRO A 881 41.66 21.00 -55.71
N ASN A 882 41.78 21.42 -56.98
CA ASN A 882 43.01 22.02 -57.49
C ASN A 882 43.29 23.38 -56.85
N THR A 883 42.25 24.22 -56.71
CA THR A 883 42.36 25.52 -56.05
C THR A 883 42.70 25.35 -54.57
N GLN A 884 42.09 24.39 -53.86
CA GLN A 884 42.44 24.11 -52.47
C GLN A 884 43.89 23.63 -52.33
N LYS A 885 44.39 22.80 -53.25
CA LYS A 885 45.81 22.42 -53.25
C LYS A 885 46.71 23.65 -53.40
N LEU A 886 46.43 24.51 -54.38
CA LEU A 886 47.22 25.73 -54.64
C LEU A 886 47.25 26.72 -53.46
N TYR A 887 46.14 26.90 -52.76
CA TYR A 887 46.05 27.82 -51.63
C TYR A 887 46.53 27.22 -50.30
N ASN A 888 46.55 25.89 -50.18
CA ASN A 888 47.14 25.22 -49.02
C ASN A 888 48.64 24.97 -49.17
N THR A 889 49.19 25.07 -50.38
CA THR A 889 50.65 25.09 -50.61
C THR A 889 51.21 26.48 -50.33
N LEU A 890 52.18 26.56 -49.42
CA LEU A 890 52.87 27.81 -49.08
C LEU A 890 53.85 28.23 -50.19
N THR A 891 54.16 29.52 -50.26
CA THR A 891 55.12 30.08 -51.21
C THR A 891 56.46 29.35 -51.12
N LYS A 892 56.94 28.81 -52.24
CA LYS A 892 58.21 28.04 -52.35
C LYS A 892 58.26 26.75 -51.50
N GLN A 893 57.11 26.21 -51.06
CA GLN A 893 57.05 24.93 -50.33
C GLN A 893 57.59 23.75 -51.15
N ASN A 894 57.22 23.68 -52.43
CA ASN A 894 57.72 22.72 -53.41
C ASN A 894 57.68 23.32 -54.83
N LYS A 895 58.42 22.73 -55.77
CA LYS A 895 58.48 23.15 -57.18
C LYS A 895 57.51 22.38 -58.09
N ASP A 896 56.73 21.45 -57.54
CA ASP A 896 55.83 20.58 -58.30
C ASP A 896 54.67 21.36 -58.92
N LEU A 897 54.22 20.94 -60.10
CA LEU A 897 53.03 21.48 -60.78
C LEU A 897 51.77 20.88 -60.15
N VAL A 898 50.82 21.71 -59.73
CA VAL A 898 49.53 21.21 -59.22
C VAL A 898 48.63 20.83 -60.38
N VAL A 899 48.66 21.60 -61.47
CA VAL A 899 47.91 21.32 -62.69
C VAL A 899 48.86 21.36 -63.90
N PRO A 900 49.59 20.27 -64.19
CA PRO A 900 50.49 20.23 -65.36
C PRO A 900 49.72 20.20 -66.68
N SER A 901 48.68 19.35 -66.76
CA SER A 901 47.71 19.27 -67.84
C SER A 901 46.53 18.41 -67.39
N PHE A 902 45.41 18.46 -68.11
CA PHE A 902 44.31 17.54 -67.90
C PHE A 902 44.47 16.29 -68.78
N GLU A 903 44.06 15.14 -68.26
CA GLU A 903 44.08 13.87 -69.00
C GLU A 903 43.29 13.98 -70.31
N THR A 904 43.76 13.30 -71.35
CA THR A 904 43.14 13.35 -72.67
C THR A 904 41.78 12.67 -72.63
N VAL A 905 40.71 13.44 -72.88
CA VAL A 905 39.36 12.89 -73.01
C VAL A 905 39.20 12.31 -74.41
N LYS A 906 38.70 11.07 -74.53
CA LYS A 906 38.33 10.47 -75.83
C LYS A 906 37.26 11.34 -76.51
N ALA A 907 37.43 11.62 -77.80
CA ALA A 907 36.48 12.45 -78.56
C ALA A 907 35.07 11.83 -78.51
N ARG A 908 34.04 12.68 -78.39
CA ARG A 908 32.63 12.28 -78.31
C ARG A 908 32.07 11.70 -79.62
N MET A 909 32.85 11.69 -80.70
CA MET A 909 32.52 11.00 -81.95
C MET A 909 33.65 10.05 -82.34
N ASP A 910 33.24 8.84 -82.72
CA ASP A 910 34.13 7.75 -83.09
C ASP A 910 34.56 7.91 -84.56
N GLY A 911 35.87 8.00 -84.81
CA GLY A 911 36.46 8.08 -86.15
C GLY A 911 36.20 6.81 -86.99
N SER A 912 35.73 5.73 -86.37
CA SER A 912 35.30 4.48 -87.04
C SER A 912 34.02 4.61 -87.89
N LYS A 913 33.26 5.71 -87.75
CA LYS A 913 32.08 6.00 -88.58
C LYS A 913 32.39 6.75 -89.89
N MET A 914 33.67 6.90 -90.24
CA MET A 914 34.11 7.43 -91.54
C MET A 914 34.26 6.28 -92.57
N PRO A 915 33.77 6.46 -93.81
CA PRO A 915 33.46 5.36 -94.75
C PRO A 915 34.64 4.50 -95.23
N MET A 916 35.89 4.91 -95.00
CA MET A 916 37.09 4.26 -95.58
C MET A 916 37.87 3.37 -94.61
N MET A 917 37.56 3.38 -93.31
CA MET A 917 38.28 2.58 -92.30
C MET A 917 37.55 1.26 -91.93
N GLY A 918 36.30 1.09 -92.38
CA GLY A 918 35.40 0.01 -91.96
C GLY A 918 35.72 -1.39 -92.52
N LYS A 919 36.49 -1.51 -93.61
CA LYS A 919 36.84 -2.82 -94.21
C LYS A 919 38.04 -3.51 -93.54
N ALA A 920 39.00 -2.74 -93.02
CA ALA A 920 40.18 -3.32 -92.35
C ALA A 920 39.89 -3.81 -90.92
N ILE A 921 38.82 -3.30 -90.29
CA ILE A 921 38.42 -3.64 -88.92
C ILE A 921 37.49 -4.86 -88.89
N ALA A 922 36.85 -5.20 -90.02
CA ALA A 922 35.98 -6.36 -90.14
C ALA A 922 36.72 -7.71 -90.05
N ASP A 923 37.96 -7.79 -90.55
CA ASP A 923 38.78 -9.02 -90.50
C ASP A 923 39.43 -9.25 -89.12
N ILE A 924 39.71 -8.19 -88.37
CA ILE A 924 40.28 -8.28 -87.02
C ILE A 924 39.18 -8.58 -85.98
N ALA A 925 37.96 -8.08 -86.20
CA ALA A 925 36.81 -8.30 -85.32
C ALA A 925 36.22 -9.73 -85.35
N ALA A 926 36.65 -10.59 -86.28
CA ALA A 926 36.30 -12.00 -86.30
C ALA A 926 37.13 -12.83 -85.29
N GLN A 927 38.32 -12.40 -84.91
CA GLN A 927 39.18 -13.10 -83.94
C GLN A 927 38.93 -12.68 -82.48
N THR A 928 38.38 -11.50 -82.23
CA THR A 928 38.19 -10.95 -80.87
C THR A 928 36.86 -11.35 -80.21
N ARG A 929 35.92 -11.96 -80.97
CA ARG A 929 34.59 -12.37 -80.47
C ARG A 929 34.58 -13.55 -79.49
N GLN A 930 35.72 -14.16 -79.18
CA GLN A 930 35.84 -15.18 -78.11
C GLN A 930 36.31 -14.62 -76.75
N GLN A 931 36.64 -13.32 -76.65
CA GLN A 931 37.12 -12.70 -75.38
C GLN A 931 36.17 -11.66 -74.77
N GLU A 932 35.06 -11.30 -75.43
CA GLU A 932 34.16 -10.21 -75.00
C GLU A 932 32.83 -10.64 -74.35
N GLU A 933 32.53 -11.93 -74.21
CA GLU A 933 31.33 -12.38 -73.48
C GLU A 933 31.45 -12.33 -71.94
N SER A 934 32.63 -12.01 -71.38
CA SER A 934 32.87 -11.97 -69.93
C SER A 934 32.89 -10.58 -69.29
N LYS A 935 32.71 -9.49 -70.05
CA LYS A 935 32.71 -8.12 -69.50
C LYS A 935 31.40 -7.35 -69.64
N ALA A 936 30.40 -7.89 -70.34
CA ALA A 936 29.10 -7.24 -70.55
C ALA A 936 28.01 -7.60 -69.53
N ALA A 937 28.23 -8.59 -68.65
CA ALA A 937 27.23 -8.97 -67.63
C ALA A 937 27.36 -8.22 -66.28
N PHE A 938 28.45 -7.47 -66.04
CA PHE A 938 28.71 -6.81 -64.75
C PHE A 938 28.19 -5.36 -64.68
N VAL A 939 27.88 -4.73 -65.81
CA VAL A 939 27.46 -3.30 -65.84
C VAL A 939 25.92 -3.15 -65.74
N ALA A 940 25.16 -4.25 -65.77
CA ALA A 940 23.70 -4.25 -65.60
C ALA A 940 23.22 -4.65 -64.19
N LEU A 941 24.12 -4.94 -63.24
CA LEU A 941 23.80 -5.38 -61.87
C LEU A 941 23.85 -4.25 -60.81
N GLY A 942 23.97 -2.99 -61.23
CA GLY A 942 24.26 -1.86 -60.34
C GLY A 942 23.56 -0.53 -60.66
N ARG A 943 22.34 -0.54 -61.22
CA ARG A 943 21.50 0.67 -61.29
C ARG A 943 20.02 0.37 -61.02
N SER A 944 19.57 0.70 -59.80
CA SER A 944 18.21 1.20 -59.58
C SER A 944 18.23 2.74 -59.60
N SER A 945 17.26 3.30 -60.30
CA SER A 945 17.10 4.70 -60.69
C SER A 945 16.74 5.65 -59.55
N ASN A 946 17.10 6.92 -59.78
CA ASN A 946 16.69 8.13 -59.05
C ASN A 946 15.18 8.34 -59.06
N ASN A 947 14.50 8.06 -57.94
CA ASN A 947 13.32 8.82 -57.56
C ASN A 947 13.21 8.84 -56.03
N ALA A 948 13.17 10.05 -55.46
CA ALA A 948 12.95 10.28 -54.04
C ALA A 948 11.51 9.91 -53.67
N LEU A 949 11.33 9.31 -52.49
CA LEU A 949 10.10 8.71 -51.93
C LEU A 949 9.89 7.23 -52.30
N ILE A 950 10.70 6.34 -51.71
CA ILE A 950 10.37 4.96 -51.28
C ILE A 950 11.60 4.45 -50.51
N GLN A 951 11.39 3.89 -49.31
CA GLN A 951 12.45 3.25 -48.52
C GLN A 951 13.11 2.12 -49.31
N PRO A 952 14.45 1.92 -49.24
CA PRO A 952 15.01 0.64 -49.64
C PRO A 952 14.43 -0.43 -48.73
N VAL A 953 13.82 -1.41 -49.38
CA VAL A 953 13.19 -2.58 -48.80
C VAL A 953 14.28 -3.40 -48.12
N ASP A 954 14.48 -3.20 -46.81
CA ASP A 954 14.81 -4.32 -45.92
C ASP A 954 13.57 -5.23 -45.93
N SER A 955 13.43 -6.00 -47.01
CA SER A 955 12.40 -7.02 -47.15
C SER A 955 12.59 -7.99 -46.02
N THR A 956 11.66 -7.93 -45.08
CA THR A 956 11.47 -8.84 -43.94
C THR A 956 12.64 -8.85 -42.96
N ALA A 957 12.37 -8.43 -41.73
CA ALA A 957 13.18 -8.85 -40.59
C ALA A 957 13.33 -10.38 -40.65
N ASP A 958 14.52 -10.89 -41.03
CA ASP A 958 15.05 -12.21 -40.61
C ASP A 958 16.29 -12.74 -41.37
N THR A 959 16.96 -12.02 -42.27
CA THR A 959 18.19 -12.57 -42.91
C THR A 959 19.36 -11.60 -42.96
N ALA A 960 20.19 -11.59 -41.91
CA ALA A 960 21.58 -11.17 -42.05
C ALA A 960 22.33 -12.17 -42.96
N PRO A 961 23.16 -11.73 -43.92
CA PRO A 961 23.92 -12.65 -44.75
C PRO A 961 24.86 -13.49 -43.88
N CYS A 962 24.67 -14.82 -43.89
CA CYS A 962 25.56 -15.75 -43.22
C CYS A 962 26.99 -15.54 -43.74
N LYS A 963 27.92 -15.13 -42.85
CA LYS A 963 29.35 -15.18 -43.18
C LYS A 963 29.73 -16.64 -43.45
N PRO A 964 30.51 -16.95 -44.50
CA PRO A 964 30.94 -18.33 -44.76
C PRO A 964 31.77 -18.85 -43.57
N ALA A 965 31.33 -19.93 -42.94
CA ALA A 965 32.08 -20.58 -41.86
C ALA A 965 33.18 -21.48 -42.44
N ARG A 966 34.42 -21.34 -41.94
CA ARG A 966 35.55 -22.21 -42.31
C ARG A 966 35.45 -23.52 -41.53
N ILE A 967 35.38 -24.64 -42.25
CA ILE A 967 35.25 -25.98 -41.66
C ILE A 967 36.65 -26.62 -41.57
N TYR A 968 37.01 -27.07 -40.37
CA TYR A 968 38.28 -27.76 -40.10
C TYR A 968 38.04 -29.27 -40.01
N ARG A 969 38.78 -30.06 -40.81
CA ARG A 969 38.66 -31.52 -40.89
C ARG A 969 40.03 -32.18 -40.80
N MET A 970 40.15 -33.22 -39.98
CA MET A 970 41.31 -34.09 -39.92
C MET A 970 41.39 -34.97 -41.17
N THR A 971 42.55 -35.01 -41.82
CA THR A 971 42.84 -35.93 -42.93
C THR A 971 44.03 -36.83 -42.57
N PRO A 972 44.02 -38.11 -42.97
CA PRO A 972 45.14 -39.01 -42.69
C PRO A 972 46.43 -38.50 -43.33
N GLY A 973 47.49 -38.29 -42.54
CA GLY A 973 48.79 -37.79 -43.02
C GLY A 973 48.97 -36.27 -43.02
N MET A 974 48.18 -35.52 -42.25
CA MET A 974 48.35 -34.06 -42.07
C MET A 974 49.74 -33.69 -41.53
N GLY A 975 50.31 -32.60 -42.05
CA GLY A 975 51.56 -32.03 -41.55
C GLY A 975 51.41 -31.34 -40.19
N TRP A 976 52.52 -31.20 -39.46
CA TRP A 976 52.54 -30.68 -38.08
C TRP A 976 51.90 -29.29 -37.91
N ALA A 977 52.10 -28.40 -38.88
CA ALA A 977 51.51 -27.05 -38.86
C ALA A 977 49.97 -27.10 -39.04
N ASP A 978 49.47 -28.01 -39.87
CA ASP A 978 48.03 -28.16 -40.11
C ASP A 978 47.34 -28.84 -38.92
N THR A 979 48.01 -29.79 -38.27
CA THR A 979 47.52 -30.40 -37.01
C THR A 979 47.42 -29.37 -35.90
N GLU A 980 48.36 -28.42 -35.82
CA GLU A 980 48.31 -27.34 -34.83
C GLU A 980 47.17 -26.35 -35.11
N LEU A 981 46.91 -26.01 -36.38
CA LEU A 981 45.75 -25.20 -36.77
C LEU A 981 44.43 -25.88 -36.41
N LEU A 982 44.34 -27.20 -36.61
CA LEU A 982 43.17 -27.99 -36.25
C LEU A 982 42.96 -28.02 -34.73
N LEU A 983 44.02 -28.24 -33.95
CA LEU A 983 44.01 -28.18 -32.48
C LEU A 983 43.53 -26.82 -31.98
N ASN A 984 44.07 -25.72 -32.53
CA ASN A 984 43.63 -24.37 -32.21
C ASN A 984 42.15 -24.17 -32.52
N ALA A 985 41.66 -24.66 -33.67
CA ALA A 985 40.25 -24.59 -34.02
C ALA A 985 39.35 -25.35 -33.03
N ILE A 986 39.77 -26.53 -32.55
CA ILE A 986 39.02 -27.31 -31.55
C ILE A 986 38.89 -26.53 -30.23
N TYR A 987 40.00 -25.99 -29.72
CA TYR A 987 39.97 -25.19 -28.49
C TYR A 987 39.17 -23.91 -28.64
N VAL A 988 39.30 -23.19 -29.76
CA VAL A 988 38.55 -21.95 -30.03
C VAL A 988 37.05 -22.22 -30.03
N GLN A 989 36.61 -23.32 -30.65
CA GLN A 989 35.20 -23.68 -30.70
C GLN A 989 34.63 -24.13 -29.34
N ILE A 990 35.29 -25.09 -28.68
CA ILE A 990 34.76 -25.71 -27.45
C ILE A 990 34.91 -24.76 -26.26
N MET A 991 36.00 -24.01 -26.19
CA MET A 991 36.25 -23.06 -25.11
C MET A 991 35.78 -21.64 -25.41
N ASN A 992 35.11 -21.42 -26.56
CA ASN A 992 34.55 -20.13 -27.00
C ASN A 992 35.54 -18.96 -26.81
N ILE A 993 36.71 -19.07 -27.44
CA ILE A 993 37.81 -18.09 -27.32
C ILE A 993 37.68 -17.06 -28.44
N GLU A 994 37.67 -15.77 -28.10
CA GLU A 994 37.66 -14.68 -29.08
C GLU A 994 39.11 -14.32 -29.48
N GLY A 995 39.65 -15.02 -30.47
CA GLY A 995 41.00 -14.77 -31.02
C GLY A 995 41.65 -16.01 -31.65
N GLU A 996 42.71 -15.83 -32.45
CA GLU A 996 43.44 -16.94 -33.08
C GLU A 996 44.40 -17.66 -32.11
N LEU A 997 44.77 -17.03 -30.99
CA LEU A 997 45.73 -17.59 -30.02
C LEU A 997 45.00 -18.18 -28.80
N VAL A 998 45.21 -19.47 -28.55
CA VAL A 998 44.66 -20.19 -27.39
C VAL A 998 45.55 -19.95 -26.15
N PRO A 999 45.01 -19.43 -25.02
CA PRO A 999 45.77 -19.28 -23.78
C PRO A 999 46.34 -20.61 -23.26
N VAL A 1000 47.59 -20.58 -22.78
CA VAL A 1000 48.33 -21.77 -22.29
C VAL A 1000 47.59 -22.48 -21.15
N GLN A 1001 46.84 -21.74 -20.32
CA GLN A 1001 46.09 -22.28 -19.19
C GLN A 1001 44.89 -23.14 -19.60
N LEU A 1002 44.42 -23.00 -20.85
CA LEU A 1002 43.27 -23.75 -21.37
C LEU A 1002 43.69 -24.99 -22.17
N ARG A 1003 44.98 -25.11 -22.52
CA ARG A 1003 45.52 -26.29 -23.21
C ARG A 1003 45.83 -27.41 -22.23
N LYS A 1004 45.53 -28.64 -22.62
CA LYS A 1004 45.91 -29.87 -21.89
C LYS A 1004 47.01 -30.59 -22.67
N ALA A 1005 48.22 -30.58 -22.11
CA ALA A 1005 49.40 -31.18 -22.74
C ALA A 1005 49.21 -32.67 -23.11
N ASP A 1006 48.51 -33.43 -22.26
CA ASP A 1006 48.22 -34.84 -22.48
C ASP A 1006 47.32 -35.07 -23.69
N LEU A 1007 46.27 -34.25 -23.86
CA LEU A 1007 45.36 -34.35 -25.01
C LEU A 1007 46.07 -33.91 -26.30
N ASP A 1008 46.84 -32.82 -26.23
CA ASP A 1008 47.62 -32.34 -27.36
C ASP A 1008 48.59 -33.45 -27.83
N SER A 1009 49.30 -34.11 -26.91
CA SER A 1009 50.25 -35.18 -27.24
C SER A 1009 49.56 -36.42 -27.82
N ASN A 1010 48.45 -36.87 -27.23
CA ASN A 1010 47.69 -38.02 -27.74
C ASN A 1010 47.10 -37.75 -29.13
N PHE A 1011 46.70 -36.50 -29.41
CA PHE A 1011 46.20 -36.09 -30.72
C PHE A 1011 47.31 -36.05 -31.78
N HIS A 1012 48.51 -35.55 -31.42
CA HIS A 1012 49.66 -35.56 -32.32
C HIS A 1012 50.14 -36.98 -32.66
N ASN A 1013 50.05 -37.91 -31.70
CA ASN A 1013 50.39 -39.32 -31.90
C ASN A 1013 49.33 -40.09 -32.72
N GLY A 1014 48.17 -39.47 -32.99
CA GLY A 1014 47.05 -40.11 -33.68
C GLY A 1014 46.31 -41.16 -32.85
N GLU A 1015 46.48 -41.14 -31.51
CA GLU A 1015 45.83 -42.08 -30.59
C GLU A 1015 44.35 -41.75 -30.35
N ILE A 1016 43.97 -40.47 -30.51
CA ILE A 1016 42.59 -39.99 -30.37
C ILE A 1016 42.16 -39.19 -31.60
N GLY A 1017 40.93 -39.43 -32.08
CA GLY A 1017 40.32 -38.66 -33.16
C GLY A 1017 39.73 -37.32 -32.67
N VAL A 1018 39.26 -36.48 -33.61
CA VAL A 1018 38.67 -35.16 -33.28
C VAL A 1018 37.46 -35.31 -32.36
N ARG A 1019 36.60 -36.31 -32.59
CA ARG A 1019 35.45 -36.58 -31.74
C ARG A 1019 35.82 -36.95 -30.30
N GLU A 1020 36.83 -37.80 -30.12
CA GLU A 1020 37.28 -38.22 -28.79
C GLU A 1020 37.99 -37.08 -28.06
N PHE A 1021 38.75 -36.26 -28.79
CA PHE A 1021 39.30 -35.01 -28.27
C PHE A 1021 38.20 -34.05 -27.81
N VAL A 1022 37.16 -33.83 -28.62
CA VAL A 1022 36.01 -32.97 -28.27
C VAL A 1022 35.31 -33.48 -27.00
N ARG A 1023 35.06 -34.80 -26.92
CA ARG A 1023 34.41 -35.44 -25.78
C ARG A 1023 35.22 -35.23 -24.49
N THR A 1024 36.52 -35.51 -24.52
CA THR A 1024 37.42 -35.41 -23.36
C THR A 1024 37.66 -33.96 -22.93
N LEU A 1025 37.72 -33.01 -23.88
CA LEU A 1025 37.85 -31.59 -23.56
C LEU A 1025 36.58 -31.02 -22.92
N ALA A 1026 35.39 -31.34 -23.47
CA ALA A 1026 34.12 -30.86 -22.93
C ALA A 1026 33.71 -31.51 -21.60
N SER A 1027 34.29 -32.67 -21.24
CA SER A 1027 34.15 -33.28 -19.92
C SER A 1027 35.30 -32.94 -18.95
N SER A 1028 36.23 -32.06 -19.34
CA SER A 1028 37.40 -31.73 -18.53
C SER A 1028 37.05 -30.79 -17.36
N GLU A 1029 37.89 -30.81 -16.33
CA GLU A 1029 37.75 -29.90 -15.18
C GLU A 1029 37.82 -28.41 -15.61
N ILE A 1030 38.62 -28.10 -16.64
CA ILE A 1030 38.76 -26.73 -17.18
C ILE A 1030 37.43 -26.27 -17.80
N TYR A 1031 36.76 -27.14 -18.55
CA TYR A 1031 35.43 -26.86 -19.10
C TYR A 1031 34.38 -26.73 -17.98
N CYS A 1032 34.43 -27.61 -16.96
CA CYS A 1032 33.56 -27.53 -15.79
C CYS A 1032 33.68 -26.18 -15.05
N GLN A 1033 34.90 -25.72 -14.79
CA GLN A 1033 35.13 -24.46 -14.09
C GLN A 1033 34.63 -23.25 -14.89
N ARG A 1034 34.72 -23.30 -16.22
CA ARG A 1034 34.37 -22.17 -17.09
C ARG A 1034 32.90 -22.09 -17.44
N PHE A 1035 32.25 -23.21 -17.79
CA PHE A 1035 30.89 -23.21 -18.35
C PHE A 1035 29.86 -23.97 -17.51
N TYR A 1036 30.28 -24.78 -16.53
CA TYR A 1036 29.35 -25.57 -15.69
C TYR A 1036 29.15 -24.95 -14.31
N MET A 1037 30.21 -24.73 -13.53
CA MET A 1037 30.15 -24.23 -12.14
C MET A 1037 29.56 -22.82 -11.97
N PRO A 1038 29.83 -21.84 -12.86
CA PRO A 1038 29.35 -20.47 -12.66
C PRO A 1038 27.93 -20.22 -13.20
N TYR A 1039 27.32 -21.19 -13.88
CA TYR A 1039 26.06 -20.99 -14.59
C TYR A 1039 24.99 -22.01 -14.17
N PRO A 1040 23.70 -21.62 -14.16
CA PRO A 1040 22.62 -22.55 -13.89
C PRO A 1040 22.48 -23.59 -15.02
N GLU A 1041 22.02 -24.79 -14.67
CA GLU A 1041 21.97 -25.99 -15.53
C GLU A 1041 21.33 -25.75 -16.90
N ALA A 1042 20.24 -24.97 -16.97
CA ALA A 1042 19.60 -24.63 -18.25
C ALA A 1042 20.53 -23.83 -19.20
N LYS A 1043 21.39 -22.95 -18.64
CA LYS A 1043 22.37 -22.18 -19.42
C LYS A 1043 23.55 -23.04 -19.83
N VAL A 1044 23.96 -24.00 -18.98
CA VAL A 1044 24.97 -25.01 -19.31
C VAL A 1044 24.56 -25.81 -20.55
N ILE A 1045 23.30 -26.21 -20.64
CA ILE A 1045 22.78 -26.94 -21.81
C ILE A 1045 22.87 -26.08 -23.05
N GLU A 1046 22.49 -24.80 -22.98
CA GLU A 1046 22.63 -23.87 -24.10
C GLU A 1046 24.10 -23.77 -24.59
N PHE A 1047 25.06 -23.72 -23.67
CA PHE A 1047 26.49 -23.78 -24.00
C PHE A 1047 26.88 -25.09 -24.67
N LEU A 1048 26.45 -26.25 -24.15
CA LEU A 1048 26.75 -27.55 -24.75
C LEU A 1048 26.18 -27.66 -26.18
N PHE A 1049 24.94 -27.21 -26.40
CA PHE A 1049 24.34 -27.14 -27.74
C PHE A 1049 25.14 -26.23 -28.68
N ARG A 1050 25.63 -25.09 -28.19
CA ARG A 1050 26.46 -24.17 -28.97
C ARG A 1050 27.85 -24.75 -29.29
N HIS A 1051 28.54 -25.32 -28.31
CA HIS A 1051 29.92 -25.78 -28.44
C HIS A 1051 30.02 -27.10 -29.21
N LEU A 1052 29.13 -28.06 -28.92
CA LEU A 1052 29.16 -29.40 -29.50
C LEU A 1052 28.31 -29.53 -30.77
N LEU A 1053 27.14 -28.87 -30.81
CA LEU A 1053 26.23 -28.96 -31.95
C LEU A 1053 26.22 -27.69 -32.81
N GLY A 1054 26.88 -26.59 -32.41
CA GLY A 1054 26.94 -25.38 -33.22
C GLY A 1054 25.59 -24.66 -33.40
N ARG A 1055 24.57 -24.96 -32.59
CA ARG A 1055 23.22 -24.36 -32.66
C ARG A 1055 22.64 -24.16 -31.26
N ALA A 1056 21.61 -23.34 -31.11
CA ALA A 1056 20.78 -23.34 -29.91
C ALA A 1056 19.84 -24.59 -29.86
N PRO A 1057 19.36 -24.97 -28.66
CA PRO A 1057 18.30 -25.98 -28.52
C PRO A 1057 17.03 -25.53 -29.26
N VAL A 1058 16.40 -26.45 -29.98
CA VAL A 1058 15.29 -26.15 -30.92
C VAL A 1058 13.92 -26.25 -30.24
N THR A 1059 13.77 -27.15 -29.28
CA THR A 1059 12.52 -27.38 -28.56
C THR A 1059 12.72 -27.42 -27.05
N GLN A 1060 11.68 -27.07 -26.29
CA GLN A 1060 11.69 -27.20 -24.83
C GLN A 1060 11.87 -28.67 -24.39
N ALA A 1061 11.45 -29.63 -25.22
CA ALA A 1061 11.65 -31.05 -24.97
C ALA A 1061 13.13 -31.44 -25.02
N GLU A 1062 13.91 -30.91 -25.98
CA GLU A 1062 15.37 -31.10 -26.02
C GLU A 1062 16.04 -30.54 -24.76
N ILE A 1063 15.63 -29.34 -24.32
CA ILE A 1063 16.17 -28.74 -23.08
C ILE A 1063 15.85 -29.63 -21.89
N HIS A 1064 14.60 -30.07 -21.73
CA HIS A 1064 14.19 -30.92 -20.62
C HIS A 1064 14.94 -32.27 -20.60
N GLN A 1065 15.07 -32.92 -21.76
CA GLN A 1065 15.75 -34.21 -21.88
C GLN A 1065 17.21 -34.13 -21.44
N TYR A 1066 17.97 -33.14 -21.93
CA TYR A 1066 19.37 -32.99 -21.57
C TYR A 1066 19.56 -32.40 -20.17
N LEU A 1067 18.58 -31.65 -19.64
CA LEU A 1067 18.59 -31.18 -18.25
C LEU A 1067 18.41 -32.33 -17.27
N GLU A 1068 17.45 -33.20 -17.53
CA GLU A 1068 17.23 -34.41 -16.73
C GLU A 1068 18.46 -35.32 -16.74
N LEU A 1069 19.11 -35.46 -17.90
CA LEU A 1069 20.36 -36.23 -18.02
C LEU A 1069 21.51 -35.57 -17.24
N LEU A 1070 21.66 -34.24 -17.33
CA LEU A 1070 22.67 -33.48 -16.59
C LEU A 1070 22.49 -33.60 -15.07
N VAL A 1071 21.25 -33.48 -14.57
CA VAL A 1071 20.92 -33.57 -13.14
C VAL A 1071 21.14 -34.98 -12.60
N ASN A 1072 20.74 -36.00 -13.35
CA ASN A 1072 20.76 -37.38 -12.88
C ASN A 1072 22.12 -38.07 -13.04
N GLN A 1073 22.86 -37.76 -14.11
CA GLN A 1073 24.08 -38.50 -14.49
C GLN A 1073 25.33 -37.60 -14.63
N GLY A 1074 25.18 -36.28 -14.51
CA GLY A 1074 26.29 -35.32 -14.54
C GLY A 1074 26.78 -34.96 -15.94
N LEU A 1075 27.71 -34.00 -16.00
CA LEU A 1075 28.20 -33.40 -17.25
C LEU A 1075 28.81 -34.41 -18.23
N GLN A 1076 29.61 -35.36 -17.75
CA GLN A 1076 30.31 -36.32 -18.61
C GLN A 1076 29.34 -37.22 -19.38
N ALA A 1077 28.26 -37.67 -18.73
CA ALA A 1077 27.22 -38.46 -19.37
C ALA A 1077 26.46 -37.64 -20.43
N THR A 1078 26.15 -36.37 -20.12
CA THR A 1078 25.48 -35.46 -21.07
C THR A 1078 26.33 -35.16 -22.29
N VAL A 1079 27.63 -34.86 -22.10
CA VAL A 1079 28.57 -34.63 -23.20
C VAL A 1079 28.68 -35.87 -24.08
N THR A 1080 28.79 -37.06 -23.48
CA THR A 1080 28.88 -38.33 -24.22
C THR A 1080 27.60 -38.57 -25.03
N ALA A 1081 26.42 -38.38 -24.43
CA ALA A 1081 25.14 -38.51 -25.12
C ALA A 1081 24.99 -37.53 -26.30
N MET A 1082 25.49 -36.30 -26.18
CA MET A 1082 25.44 -35.31 -27.26
C MET A 1082 26.43 -35.60 -28.39
N VAL A 1083 27.65 -36.02 -28.07
CA VAL A 1083 28.69 -36.35 -29.06
C VAL A 1083 28.36 -37.66 -29.81
N ASP A 1084 27.71 -38.61 -29.14
CA ASP A 1084 27.28 -39.88 -29.75
C ASP A 1084 25.89 -39.77 -30.40
N SER A 1085 25.27 -38.59 -30.37
CA SER A 1085 23.98 -38.35 -30.99
C SER A 1085 24.05 -38.54 -32.51
N THR A 1086 22.95 -39.00 -33.10
CA THR A 1086 22.83 -39.13 -34.57
C THR A 1086 23.03 -37.80 -35.29
N GLU A 1087 22.74 -36.68 -34.62
CA GLU A 1087 22.98 -35.35 -35.15
C GLU A 1087 24.47 -35.01 -35.23
N TYR A 1088 25.23 -35.24 -34.15
CA TYR A 1088 26.66 -34.98 -34.14
C TYR A 1088 27.38 -35.81 -35.20
N LEU A 1089 27.04 -37.10 -35.30
CA LEU A 1089 27.61 -38.00 -36.31
C LEU A 1089 27.29 -37.59 -37.74
N ARG A 1090 26.08 -37.10 -38.00
CA ARG A 1090 25.64 -36.68 -39.34
C ARG A 1090 26.38 -35.45 -39.85
N TYR A 1091 26.69 -34.50 -38.97
CA TYR A 1091 27.25 -33.21 -39.37
C TYR A 1091 28.77 -33.11 -39.17
N PHE A 1092 29.32 -33.76 -38.13
CA PHE A 1092 30.73 -33.67 -37.79
C PHE A 1092 31.47 -35.00 -37.96
N GLY A 1093 30.80 -36.13 -37.72
CA GLY A 1093 31.44 -37.45 -37.81
C GLY A 1093 32.61 -37.58 -36.83
N GLU A 1094 33.65 -38.31 -37.23
CA GLU A 1094 34.86 -38.55 -36.41
C GLU A 1094 35.91 -37.43 -36.52
N ASP A 1095 35.96 -36.77 -37.69
CA ASP A 1095 37.14 -36.01 -38.13
C ASP A 1095 36.89 -34.50 -38.25
N VAL A 1096 35.65 -34.02 -38.14
CA VAL A 1096 35.33 -32.59 -38.33
C VAL A 1096 35.15 -31.90 -36.98
N VAL A 1097 35.78 -30.74 -36.85
CA VAL A 1097 35.62 -29.87 -35.67
C VAL A 1097 34.22 -29.25 -35.69
N PRO A 1098 33.48 -29.23 -34.57
CA PRO A 1098 32.19 -28.55 -34.51
C PRO A 1098 32.30 -27.09 -35.01
N TYR A 1099 31.30 -26.63 -35.73
CA TYR A 1099 31.25 -25.26 -36.26
C TYR A 1099 29.85 -24.70 -36.14
N LYS A 1100 29.73 -23.37 -36.12
CA LYS A 1100 28.43 -22.69 -36.02
C LYS A 1100 27.53 -23.03 -37.22
N ARG A 1101 26.34 -23.55 -36.94
CA ARG A 1101 25.33 -23.94 -37.93
C ARG A 1101 24.13 -22.99 -37.83
N SER A 1102 23.67 -22.51 -38.98
CA SER A 1102 22.42 -21.75 -39.11
C SER A 1102 21.35 -22.67 -39.68
N PRO A 1103 20.48 -23.30 -38.86
CA PRO A 1103 19.44 -24.19 -39.37
C PRO A 1103 18.43 -23.42 -40.21
N SER A 1104 18.05 -23.95 -41.38
CA SER A 1104 17.17 -23.32 -42.37
C SER A 1104 15.67 -23.63 -42.18
N LEU A 1105 15.29 -24.40 -41.15
CA LEU A 1105 13.90 -24.78 -40.89
C LEU A 1105 13.23 -23.81 -39.88
N PRO A 1106 12.05 -23.26 -40.17
CA PRO A 1106 11.45 -22.19 -39.39
C PRO A 1106 10.59 -22.75 -38.26
N ILE A 1107 10.98 -22.43 -37.02
CA ILE A 1107 10.13 -22.02 -35.89
C ILE A 1107 11.13 -21.46 -34.85
N GLY A 1108 11.12 -20.15 -34.61
CA GLY A 1108 11.82 -19.48 -33.48
C GLY A 1108 13.36 -19.41 -33.47
N ASN A 1109 14.08 -20.19 -34.29
CA ASN A 1109 15.51 -20.44 -34.09
C ASN A 1109 16.48 -19.36 -34.61
N TYR A 1110 16.12 -18.55 -35.61
CA TYR A 1110 17.08 -17.58 -36.16
C TYR A 1110 17.36 -16.44 -35.15
N LEU A 1111 16.30 -15.90 -34.54
CA LEU A 1111 16.40 -14.85 -33.53
C LEU A 1111 17.09 -15.31 -32.23
N GLY A 1112 16.93 -16.57 -31.82
CA GLY A 1112 17.61 -17.13 -30.64
C GLY A 1112 19.13 -17.20 -30.82
N ASN A 1113 19.60 -17.70 -31.97
CA ASN A 1113 21.02 -17.75 -32.31
C ASN A 1113 21.65 -16.35 -32.45
N VAL A 1114 20.92 -15.36 -32.95
CA VAL A 1114 21.39 -13.97 -33.12
C VAL A 1114 21.41 -13.22 -31.78
N LYS A 1115 20.42 -13.42 -30.90
CA LYS A 1115 20.37 -12.77 -29.57
C LYS A 1115 21.33 -13.38 -28.55
N ALA A 1116 21.63 -14.68 -28.63
CA ALA A 1116 22.58 -15.33 -27.73
C ALA A 1116 24.01 -14.75 -27.88
N ASP A 1117 24.42 -14.39 -29.10
CA ASP A 1117 25.72 -13.75 -29.36
C ASP A 1117 25.87 -12.36 -28.74
N ALA A 1118 24.79 -11.59 -28.62
CA ALA A 1118 24.81 -10.28 -27.97
C ALA A 1118 24.88 -10.36 -26.43
N SER A 1119 24.51 -11.51 -25.84
CA SER A 1119 24.35 -11.67 -24.39
C SER A 1119 25.61 -12.09 -23.63
N LEU A 1120 26.69 -12.44 -24.34
CA LEU A 1120 27.96 -12.91 -23.74
C LEU A 1120 29.13 -11.92 -23.94
N VAL A 1121 28.89 -10.77 -24.58
CA VAL A 1121 29.87 -9.66 -24.69
C VAL A 1121 29.80 -8.75 -23.44
N LYS A 1122 29.68 -9.34 -22.24
CA LYS A 1122 29.79 -8.61 -20.97
C LYS A 1122 30.60 -9.39 -19.95
#